data_AF-V7AZD8-F1
#
_entry.id   AF-V7AZD8-F1
#
_cell.length_a   1.000
_cell.length_b   1.000
_cell.length_c   1.000
_cell.angle_alpha   90.00
_cell.angle_beta   90.00
_cell.angle_gamma   90.00
#
_symmetry.space_group_name_H-M   'P 1'
#
loop_
_entity.id
_entity.type
_entity.pdbx_description
1 polymer ?
#
loop_
_entity_poly.entity_id
_entity_poly.type
_entity_poly.pdbx_seq_one_letter_code
_entity_poly.pdbx_strand_id
1 'polypeptide(L)'
;MIPSLGRSASDVPKETQLLLLEAKEESSLEDELSSDSEELATDKTSYILFLPVLDGQFRATLQGTQSNQLQFCTESGDARVQTSQSLEAVFVNSGDNPFELIRDSIKILEKHKGTFCHLENKRIPAHLDWFGWCTWDAFYTEVSPQGIKEGLQSFSNGGCSPKFIIIDDGWQEILNTFHKEGEPVIEGTQFATRLADIKENKKFINAGSDNSCSNLHDFVDSIKHNTNVKYVYMWHALAGYWGGVLPSSDTMKKYNPKLAYPIQSPGATGNLRDIAMDSLEKYGVGIIDPENIYDFYNDYHSYLASCGVDGIKVDVQNLMETLGSGYGGRVSLTKRYQEALEKSVTRHFKDNNIICCMSHNSDSIYSSKKSATARASEDFMPREPTFQTLHIASVAFNSLLLGEIFVPDWDMFHSKHETAEFHAAARAIGGCAVYVSDKPGNHDFKILKKLVLPNGSVLRARFAGRPTRDCLFEDPVMDGKSLLKIWNLNALTGVVGVFNCQGAGSWPLKSLEAAPLRITISGKVRPLDVEFLEEVAGENWSGSCIVYAFNAGLLSMVSHRGKLETSLETLQCEIYTVSPIRVFGHDVHFAPIGLLDMYNSGGAVEALDCNMDVSQFIVKVQGRGCGRFGAYSNVRPKRCVVDMKEEEFSYNPEDGLLTIKLDGEGNSRDIEFVY
;
A
#
# COMPACT_ATOMS: atom_id res chain seq x y z
N MET A 1 12.36 1.48 1.34
CA MET A 1 13.19 1.74 0.14
C MET A 1 12.88 3.16 -0.34
N ILE A 2 13.91 3.92 -0.72
CA ILE A 2 13.78 5.28 -1.25
C ILE A 2 14.22 5.21 -2.71
N PRO A 3 13.38 5.63 -3.68
CA PRO A 3 13.78 5.62 -5.08
C PRO A 3 14.86 6.68 -5.34
N SER A 4 15.64 6.45 -6.39
CA SER A 4 16.68 7.36 -6.86
C SER A 4 16.69 7.37 -8.37
N LEU A 5 17.06 8.51 -8.94
CA LEU A 5 17.00 8.79 -10.36
C LEU A 5 18.36 9.32 -10.80
N GLY A 6 18.77 8.95 -12.00
CA GLY A 6 20.09 9.29 -12.50
C GLY A 6 20.27 8.95 -13.96
N ARG A 7 21.40 9.40 -14.52
CA ARG A 7 21.79 9.16 -15.92
C ARG A 7 23.13 8.42 -16.02
N SER A 8 23.70 8.05 -14.88
CA SER A 8 25.01 7.42 -14.77
C SER A 8 24.96 6.26 -13.78
N ALA A 9 25.85 5.28 -13.95
CA ALA A 9 25.98 4.19 -12.98
C ALA A 9 26.41 4.72 -11.60
N SER A 10 27.14 5.84 -11.51
CA SER A 10 27.47 6.48 -10.23
C SER A 10 26.26 6.98 -9.44
N ASP A 11 25.11 7.16 -10.09
CA ASP A 11 23.88 7.58 -9.42
C ASP A 11 23.15 6.41 -8.74
N VAL A 12 23.52 5.16 -9.05
CA VAL A 12 22.86 3.97 -8.48
C VAL A 12 23.25 3.81 -7.00
N PRO A 13 22.30 3.95 -6.05
CA PRO A 13 22.60 3.83 -4.63
C PRO A 13 23.06 2.44 -4.23
N LYS A 14 23.71 2.34 -3.06
CA LYS A 14 24.04 1.04 -2.45
C LYS A 14 22.76 0.29 -2.06
N GLU A 15 22.82 -1.04 -2.09
CA GLU A 15 21.68 -1.92 -1.77
C GLU A 15 20.47 -1.71 -2.70
N THR A 16 20.69 -1.31 -3.95
CA THR A 16 19.61 -1.17 -4.94
C THR A 16 19.05 -2.56 -5.30
N GLN A 17 17.74 -2.74 -5.13
CA GLN A 17 17.02 -4.02 -5.33
C GLN A 17 16.21 -4.07 -6.64
N LEU A 18 16.05 -2.94 -7.33
CA LEU A 18 15.47 -2.83 -8.65
C LEU A 18 16.12 -1.64 -9.35
N LEU A 19 16.57 -1.84 -10.58
CA LEU A 19 17.00 -0.77 -11.46
C LEU A 19 16.23 -0.89 -12.78
N LEU A 20 15.48 0.16 -13.13
CA LEU A 20 14.79 0.29 -14.40
C LEU A 20 15.53 1.34 -15.22
N LEU A 21 15.95 0.98 -16.43
CA LEU A 21 16.60 1.88 -17.38
C LEU A 21 15.67 2.18 -18.54
N GLU A 22 15.61 3.45 -18.94
CA GLU A 22 15.00 3.90 -20.18
C GLU A 22 16.08 3.95 -21.28
N ALA A 23 15.85 3.24 -22.38
CA ALA A 23 16.72 3.23 -23.55
C ALA A 23 15.96 3.82 -24.75
N LYS A 24 16.47 4.94 -25.26
CA LYS A 24 15.93 5.66 -26.41
C LYS A 24 16.83 5.44 -27.62
N GLU A 25 16.27 5.08 -28.77
CA GLU A 25 17.04 5.10 -30.02
C GLU A 25 17.40 6.54 -30.39
N GLU A 26 18.69 6.83 -30.58
CA GLU A 26 19.12 8.12 -31.14
C GLU A 26 18.57 8.26 -32.57
N SER A 27 17.54 9.09 -32.76
CA SER A 27 17.15 9.49 -34.11
C SER A 27 18.18 10.48 -34.65
N SER A 28 19.02 10.03 -35.58
CA SER A 28 19.72 10.93 -36.49
C SER A 28 18.68 11.70 -37.31
N LEU A 29 18.36 12.93 -36.89
CA LEU A 29 18.06 14.12 -37.68
C LEU A 29 17.42 15.18 -36.78
N GLU A 30 18.16 16.27 -36.61
CA GLU A 30 17.67 17.57 -36.13
C GLU A 30 16.50 18.01 -37.02
N ASP A 31 15.32 18.20 -36.42
CA ASP A 31 14.34 19.17 -36.90
C ASP A 31 13.69 19.80 -35.66
N GLU A 32 14.43 20.76 -35.07
CA GLU A 32 13.84 21.82 -34.28
C GLU A 32 12.83 22.54 -35.18
N LEU A 33 11.52 22.24 -35.04
CA LEU A 33 10.34 23.07 -35.34
C LEU A 33 9.08 22.21 -35.58
N SER A 34 8.64 21.43 -34.60
CA SER A 34 7.20 21.14 -34.44
C SER A 34 6.87 20.74 -33.01
N SER A 35 5.82 21.33 -32.45
CA SER A 35 5.28 21.04 -31.10
C SER A 35 4.56 19.70 -30.99
N ASP A 36 4.61 18.88 -32.06
CA ASP A 36 3.99 17.55 -32.15
C ASP A 36 5.04 16.42 -32.06
N SER A 37 6.29 16.75 -31.75
CA SER A 37 7.44 15.83 -31.71
C SER A 37 7.52 14.93 -30.47
N GLU A 38 6.63 15.07 -29.47
CA GLU A 38 6.51 14.11 -28.36
C GLU A 38 5.96 12.75 -28.83
N GLU A 39 5.24 12.68 -29.96
CA GLU A 39 4.51 11.47 -30.41
C GLU A 39 5.37 10.42 -31.12
N LEU A 40 6.53 10.77 -31.68
CA LEU A 40 7.45 9.81 -32.31
C LEU A 40 8.42 9.14 -31.32
N ALA A 41 8.47 9.62 -30.07
CA ALA A 41 9.43 9.15 -29.08
C ALA A 41 8.97 7.88 -28.34
N THR A 42 7.66 7.63 -28.20
CA THR A 42 7.16 6.44 -27.49
C THR A 42 7.36 5.13 -28.28
N ASP A 43 7.31 5.18 -29.62
CA ASP A 43 7.55 4.01 -30.48
C ASP A 43 9.05 3.59 -30.56
N LYS A 44 9.93 4.35 -29.91
CA LYS A 44 11.39 4.14 -29.91
C LYS A 44 11.99 4.07 -28.51
N THR A 45 11.15 3.95 -27.49
CA THR A 45 11.59 3.83 -26.09
C THR A 45 11.41 2.38 -25.65
N SER A 46 12.51 1.75 -25.27
CA SER A 46 12.53 0.43 -24.65
C SER A 46 13.01 0.56 -23.21
N TYR A 47 12.61 -0.37 -22.37
CA TYR A 47 13.00 -0.41 -20.96
C TYR A 47 13.84 -1.65 -20.70
N ILE A 48 14.85 -1.52 -19.85
CA ILE A 48 15.69 -2.63 -19.38
C ILE A 48 15.55 -2.71 -17.87
N LEU A 49 15.11 -3.87 -17.39
CA LEU A 49 14.90 -4.14 -15.98
C LEU A 49 16.05 -5.01 -15.45
N PHE A 50 16.68 -4.57 -14.36
CA PHE A 50 17.65 -5.34 -13.60
C PHE A 50 17.07 -5.63 -12.21
N LEU A 51 16.90 -6.92 -11.91
CA LEU A 51 16.47 -7.43 -10.62
C LEU A 51 17.60 -8.25 -10.00
N PRO A 52 18.33 -7.73 -9.02
CA PRO A 52 19.13 -8.55 -8.14
C PRO A 52 18.26 -9.59 -7.44
N VAL A 53 18.76 -10.82 -7.33
CA VAL A 53 18.02 -11.94 -6.76
C VAL A 53 18.87 -12.71 -5.76
N LEU A 54 18.26 -13.73 -5.16
CA LEU A 54 18.96 -14.66 -4.27
C LEU A 54 19.66 -15.74 -5.10
N ASP A 55 20.94 -15.99 -4.79
CA ASP A 55 21.74 -17.10 -5.31
C ASP A 55 22.14 -18.01 -4.15
N GLY A 56 21.37 -19.08 -3.95
CA GLY A 56 21.54 -19.99 -2.81
C GLY A 56 21.41 -19.27 -1.46
N GLN A 57 22.54 -19.15 -0.74
CA GLN A 57 22.61 -18.50 0.57
C GLN A 57 23.01 -17.03 0.51
N PHE A 58 23.14 -16.46 -0.69
CA PHE A 58 23.65 -15.12 -0.92
C PHE A 58 22.56 -14.21 -1.50
N ARG A 59 22.53 -12.97 -1.02
CA ARG A 59 21.73 -11.87 -1.58
C ARG A 59 22.60 -11.05 -2.52
N ALA A 60 22.09 -10.77 -3.72
CA ALA A 60 22.69 -9.78 -4.61
C ALA A 60 22.02 -8.41 -4.46
N THR A 61 22.78 -7.33 -4.63
CA THR A 61 22.28 -5.95 -4.81
C THR A 61 23.12 -5.19 -5.83
N LEU A 62 22.60 -4.08 -6.34
CA LEU A 62 23.35 -3.16 -7.22
C LEU A 62 23.90 -1.96 -6.45
N GLN A 63 25.00 -1.43 -6.95
CA GLN A 63 25.53 -0.14 -6.52
C GLN A 63 26.40 0.50 -7.60
N GLY A 64 26.43 1.83 -7.61
CA GLY A 64 27.32 2.65 -8.42
C GLY A 64 28.70 2.86 -7.79
N THR A 65 29.68 3.14 -8.62
CA THR A 65 31.02 3.59 -8.19
C THR A 65 31.31 5.01 -8.66
N GLN A 66 32.26 5.67 -8.01
CA GLN A 66 32.75 7.00 -8.44
C GLN A 66 33.37 7.00 -9.85
N SER A 67 33.80 5.83 -10.34
CA SER A 67 34.31 5.67 -11.71
C SER A 67 33.21 5.35 -12.73
N ASN A 68 31.94 5.58 -12.37
CA ASN A 68 30.78 5.34 -13.22
C ASN A 68 30.66 3.87 -13.71
N GLN A 69 30.98 2.93 -12.82
CA GLN A 69 30.79 1.50 -13.05
C GLN A 69 29.65 0.98 -12.18
N LEU A 70 28.77 0.16 -12.75
CA LEU A 70 27.76 -0.59 -12.02
C LEU A 70 28.42 -1.84 -11.42
N GLN A 71 28.23 -2.06 -10.12
CA GLN A 71 28.72 -3.21 -9.39
C GLN A 71 27.58 -4.07 -8.86
N PHE A 72 27.84 -5.38 -8.84
CA PHE A 72 27.03 -6.37 -8.16
C PHE A 72 27.66 -6.68 -6.80
N CYS A 73 26.96 -6.39 -5.71
CA CYS A 73 27.37 -6.81 -4.38
C CYS A 73 26.70 -8.14 -4.05
N THR A 74 27.44 -9.14 -3.57
CA THR A 74 26.89 -10.44 -3.18
C THR A 74 27.31 -10.75 -1.75
N GLU A 75 26.34 -10.95 -0.86
CA GLU A 75 26.59 -11.12 0.58
C GLU A 75 25.78 -12.27 1.16
N SER A 76 26.40 -13.10 2.02
CA SER A 76 25.71 -14.11 2.83
C SER A 76 25.29 -13.57 4.20
N GLY A 77 25.95 -12.54 4.72
CA GLY A 77 25.79 -12.10 6.11
C GLY A 77 26.34 -13.08 7.16
N ASP A 78 27.16 -14.06 6.76
CA ASP A 78 27.84 -15.00 7.66
C ASP A 78 29.27 -15.26 7.16
N ALA A 79 30.27 -14.96 8.00
CA ALA A 79 31.68 -15.12 7.65
C ALA A 79 32.08 -16.57 7.31
N ARG A 80 31.28 -17.56 7.74
CA ARG A 80 31.48 -18.99 7.44
C ARG A 80 30.82 -19.43 6.12
N VAL A 81 29.93 -18.62 5.55
CA VAL A 81 29.26 -18.90 4.29
C VAL A 81 29.93 -18.06 3.21
N GLN A 82 30.86 -18.70 2.50
CA GLN A 82 31.74 -18.05 1.52
C GLN A 82 31.51 -18.64 0.12
N THR A 83 31.66 -17.81 -0.90
CA THR A 83 31.65 -18.22 -2.30
C THR A 83 32.72 -17.46 -3.08
N SER A 84 33.22 -18.09 -4.15
CA SER A 84 34.07 -17.45 -5.14
C SER A 84 33.31 -17.08 -6.42
N GLN A 85 32.05 -17.50 -6.54
CA GLN A 85 31.21 -17.31 -7.73
C GLN A 85 29.75 -17.03 -7.34
N SER A 86 29.09 -16.20 -8.15
CA SER A 86 27.65 -15.93 -8.08
C SER A 86 27.14 -15.99 -9.52
N LEU A 87 26.38 -17.03 -9.85
CA LEU A 87 26.01 -17.37 -11.23
C LEU A 87 24.62 -16.83 -11.58
N GLU A 88 23.78 -16.60 -10.56
CA GLU A 88 22.41 -16.14 -10.73
C GLU A 88 22.15 -14.82 -10.00
N ALA A 89 23.16 -13.96 -9.88
CA ALA A 89 23.08 -12.74 -9.07
C ALA A 89 21.98 -11.76 -9.52
N VAL A 90 21.81 -11.59 -10.83
CA VAL A 90 20.91 -10.58 -11.40
C VAL A 90 20.14 -11.17 -12.58
N PHE A 91 18.83 -10.95 -12.55
CA PHE A 91 17.94 -11.18 -13.68
C PHE A 91 17.82 -9.90 -14.49
N VAL A 92 17.96 -10.02 -15.81
CA VAL A 92 17.87 -8.89 -16.75
C VAL A 92 16.86 -9.24 -17.83
N ASN A 93 15.95 -8.30 -18.11
CA ASN A 93 14.96 -8.43 -19.17
C ASN A 93 14.68 -7.06 -19.80
N SER A 94 14.07 -7.04 -20.99
CA SER A 94 13.73 -5.79 -21.68
C SER A 94 12.36 -5.86 -22.36
N GLY A 95 11.71 -4.71 -22.53
CA GLY A 95 10.43 -4.59 -23.23
C GLY A 95 9.97 -3.14 -23.35
N ASP A 96 8.88 -2.92 -24.08
CA ASP A 96 8.42 -1.56 -24.45
C ASP A 96 7.37 -1.00 -23.47
N ASN A 97 6.86 -1.84 -22.58
CA ASN A 97 5.98 -1.44 -21.48
C ASN A 97 6.64 -1.76 -20.13
N PRO A 98 6.94 -0.76 -19.29
CA PRO A 98 7.70 -0.98 -18.06
C PRO A 98 6.90 -1.76 -17.01
N PHE A 99 5.56 -1.63 -17.01
CA PHE A 99 4.70 -2.31 -16.04
C PHE A 99 4.53 -3.79 -16.39
N GLU A 100 4.32 -4.09 -17.67
CA GLU A 100 4.30 -5.48 -18.15
C GLU A 100 5.67 -6.14 -18.01
N LEU A 101 6.75 -5.41 -18.31
CA LEU A 101 8.11 -5.88 -18.14
C LEU A 101 8.38 -6.34 -16.70
N ILE A 102 7.98 -5.53 -15.70
CA ILE A 102 8.14 -5.89 -14.28
C ILE A 102 7.27 -7.10 -13.93
N ARG A 103 5.97 -7.08 -14.26
CA ARG A 103 5.03 -8.19 -14.03
C ARG A 103 5.55 -9.52 -14.58
N ASP A 104 5.90 -9.54 -15.86
CA ASP A 104 6.28 -10.76 -16.56
C ASP A 104 7.65 -11.27 -16.07
N SER A 105 8.57 -10.35 -15.74
CA SER A 105 9.86 -10.70 -15.14
C SER A 105 9.71 -11.37 -13.77
N ILE A 106 8.81 -10.87 -12.91
CA ILE A 106 8.53 -11.49 -11.62
C ILE A 106 7.91 -12.87 -11.78
N LYS A 107 7.00 -13.08 -12.75
CA LYS A 107 6.43 -14.39 -13.07
C LYS A 107 7.47 -15.39 -13.61
N ILE A 108 8.44 -14.93 -14.40
CA ILE A 108 9.56 -15.75 -14.86
C ILE A 108 10.43 -16.16 -13.66
N LEU A 109 10.77 -15.19 -12.80
CA LEU A 109 11.56 -15.44 -11.59
C LEU A 109 10.88 -16.38 -10.60
N GLU A 110 9.56 -16.29 -10.41
CA GLU A 110 8.77 -17.21 -9.59
C GLU A 110 8.99 -18.65 -10.06
N LYS A 111 8.83 -18.90 -11.37
CA LYS A 111 8.98 -20.24 -11.98
C LYS A 111 10.42 -20.75 -11.86
N HIS A 112 11.40 -19.87 -12.02
CA HIS A 112 12.83 -20.23 -11.99
C HIS A 112 13.33 -20.50 -10.57
N LYS A 113 12.97 -19.65 -9.61
CA LYS A 113 13.48 -19.71 -8.22
C LYS A 113 12.64 -20.61 -7.32
N GLY A 114 11.31 -20.60 -7.45
CA GLY A 114 10.39 -21.41 -6.64
C GLY A 114 10.41 -21.11 -5.13
N THR A 115 10.98 -19.97 -4.70
CA THR A 115 11.10 -19.56 -3.30
C THR A 115 10.08 -18.52 -2.86
N PHE A 116 9.42 -17.86 -3.80
CA PHE A 116 8.34 -16.90 -3.60
C PHE A 116 7.25 -17.14 -4.64
N CYS A 117 6.11 -16.45 -4.49
CA CYS A 117 5.04 -16.48 -5.48
C CYS A 117 4.66 -15.08 -5.95
N HIS A 118 4.23 -14.96 -7.20
CA HIS A 118 3.60 -13.74 -7.71
C HIS A 118 2.23 -13.54 -7.04
N LEU A 119 1.78 -12.28 -6.89
CA LEU A 119 0.56 -11.93 -6.17
C LEU A 119 -0.69 -12.68 -6.68
N GLU A 120 -0.79 -12.89 -7.99
CA GLU A 120 -1.92 -13.60 -8.61
C GLU A 120 -2.12 -15.04 -8.13
N ASN A 121 -1.04 -15.67 -7.64
CA ASN A 121 -1.05 -17.03 -7.10
C ASN A 121 -1.27 -17.05 -5.58
N LYS A 122 -1.44 -15.88 -4.96
CA LYS A 122 -1.66 -15.72 -3.52
C LYS A 122 -3.11 -15.43 -3.22
N ARG A 123 -3.54 -15.80 -2.01
CA ARG A 123 -4.87 -15.47 -1.52
C ARG A 123 -4.88 -14.05 -0.97
N ILE A 124 -5.66 -13.18 -1.61
CA ILE A 124 -5.86 -11.80 -1.18
C ILE A 124 -6.74 -11.76 0.09
N PRO A 125 -6.28 -11.12 1.18
CA PRO A 125 -7.05 -11.05 2.42
C PRO A 125 -8.31 -10.17 2.30
N ALA A 126 -9.43 -10.65 2.84
CA ALA A 126 -10.72 -9.95 2.73
C ALA A 126 -10.81 -8.64 3.53
N HIS A 127 -9.89 -8.38 4.48
CA HIS A 127 -9.88 -7.12 5.25
C HIS A 127 -9.61 -5.89 4.38
N LEU A 128 -8.94 -6.07 3.23
CA LEU A 128 -8.54 -4.97 2.32
C LEU A 128 -9.72 -4.17 1.77
N ASP A 129 -10.91 -4.78 1.70
CA ASP A 129 -12.13 -4.14 1.18
C ASP A 129 -12.95 -3.44 2.27
N TRP A 130 -12.44 -3.38 3.50
CA TRP A 130 -13.10 -2.77 4.64
C TRP A 130 -12.28 -1.64 5.23
N PHE A 131 -12.99 -0.59 5.66
CA PHE A 131 -12.38 0.48 6.44
C PHE A 131 -11.86 -0.05 7.77
N GLY A 132 -10.60 0.27 8.06
CA GLY A 132 -9.92 -0.16 9.27
C GLY A 132 -9.52 0.96 10.24
N TRP A 133 -9.10 0.55 11.43
CA TRP A 133 -8.48 1.42 12.43
C TRP A 133 -7.26 0.73 13.06
N CYS A 134 -6.12 1.39 13.09
CA CYS A 134 -4.91 0.93 13.76
C CYS A 134 -4.73 1.72 15.06
N THR A 135 -4.48 1.03 16.18
CA THR A 135 -4.39 1.69 17.49
C THR A 135 -3.06 2.41 17.75
N TRP A 136 -2.10 2.34 16.83
CA TRP A 136 -0.72 2.84 17.02
C TRP A 136 -0.67 4.33 17.35
N ASP A 137 -1.00 5.27 16.46
CA ASP A 137 -0.92 6.70 16.81
C ASP A 137 -2.00 7.14 17.83
N ALA A 138 -3.05 6.33 17.97
CA ALA A 138 -4.11 6.57 18.92
C ALA A 138 -3.60 6.49 20.36
N PHE A 139 -2.80 5.45 20.67
CA PHE A 139 -2.38 5.14 22.04
C PHE A 139 -0.89 4.81 22.21
N TYR A 140 -0.17 4.55 21.13
CA TYR A 140 1.13 3.88 21.13
C TYR A 140 1.08 2.66 22.06
N THR A 141 2.09 2.48 22.90
CA THR A 141 2.17 1.38 23.87
C THR A 141 1.10 1.44 24.98
N GLU A 142 0.33 2.52 25.09
CA GLU A 142 -0.72 2.71 26.12
C GLU A 142 -2.09 2.17 25.69
N VAL A 143 -2.17 1.41 24.59
CA VAL A 143 -3.41 0.77 24.14
C VAL A 143 -4.08 -0.03 25.27
N SER A 144 -5.40 0.11 25.40
CA SER A 144 -6.19 -0.57 26.44
C SER A 144 -7.60 -0.93 25.94
N PRO A 145 -8.26 -1.93 26.55
CA PRO A 145 -9.64 -2.28 26.24
C PRO A 145 -10.62 -1.11 26.31
N GLN A 146 -10.45 -0.22 27.29
CA GLN A 146 -11.30 0.97 27.44
C GLN A 146 -11.09 1.96 26.29
N GLY A 147 -9.83 2.28 25.98
CA GLY A 147 -9.50 3.19 24.86
C GLY A 147 -10.00 2.66 23.51
N ILE A 148 -9.89 1.35 23.27
CA ILE A 148 -10.42 0.72 22.05
C ILE A 148 -11.95 0.85 21.97
N LYS A 149 -12.68 0.56 23.07
CA LYS A 149 -14.15 0.69 23.12
C LYS A 149 -14.58 2.14 22.86
N GLU A 150 -13.90 3.11 23.47
CA GLU A 150 -14.14 4.54 23.25
C GLU A 150 -13.89 4.96 21.79
N GLY A 151 -12.80 4.48 21.19
CA GLY A 151 -12.48 4.72 19.78
C GLY A 151 -13.55 4.19 18.85
N LEU A 152 -13.90 2.90 18.96
CA LEU A 152 -14.96 2.28 18.15
C LEU A 152 -16.31 2.99 18.32
N GLN A 153 -16.67 3.40 19.55
CA GLN A 153 -17.88 4.17 19.80
C GLN A 153 -17.82 5.55 19.14
N SER A 154 -16.68 6.24 19.20
CA SER A 154 -16.53 7.57 18.61
C SER A 154 -16.65 7.56 17.08
N PHE A 155 -16.14 6.52 16.41
CA PHE A 155 -16.36 6.27 14.99
C PHE A 155 -17.83 5.98 14.64
N SER A 156 -18.47 5.12 15.44
CA SER A 156 -19.89 4.78 15.29
C SER A 156 -20.77 6.02 15.37
N ASN A 157 -20.52 6.90 16.35
CA ASN A 157 -21.25 8.16 16.53
C ASN A 157 -21.14 9.12 15.31
N GLY A 158 -20.05 9.04 14.54
CA GLY A 158 -19.88 9.84 13.31
C GLY A 158 -20.41 9.19 12.03
N GLY A 159 -20.92 7.96 12.11
CA GLY A 159 -21.46 7.22 10.98
C GLY A 159 -20.42 6.55 10.07
N CYS A 160 -19.17 6.41 10.53
CA CYS A 160 -18.11 5.70 9.80
C CYS A 160 -17.47 4.67 10.73
N SER A 161 -18.07 3.48 10.83
CA SER A 161 -17.59 2.41 11.72
C SER A 161 -16.54 1.53 11.04
N PRO A 162 -15.33 1.40 11.62
CA PRO A 162 -14.35 0.41 11.17
C PRO A 162 -14.94 -1.00 11.23
N LYS A 163 -14.66 -1.81 10.19
CA LYS A 163 -14.94 -3.26 10.21
C LYS A 163 -13.66 -4.07 10.41
N PHE A 164 -12.52 -3.42 10.40
CA PHE A 164 -11.21 -4.00 10.64
C PHE A 164 -10.51 -3.19 11.74
N ILE A 165 -9.86 -3.86 12.69
CA ILE A 165 -9.02 -3.21 13.69
C ILE A 165 -7.69 -3.94 13.82
N ILE A 166 -6.61 -3.17 13.90
CA ILE A 166 -5.29 -3.64 14.31
C ILE A 166 -5.08 -3.17 15.74
N ILE A 167 -5.04 -4.11 16.69
CA ILE A 167 -4.56 -3.85 18.04
C ILE A 167 -3.03 -3.90 17.94
N ASP A 168 -2.47 -2.71 17.76
CA ASP A 168 -1.04 -2.47 17.61
C ASP A 168 -0.30 -2.57 18.96
N ASP A 169 1.01 -2.33 18.95
CA ASP A 169 1.93 -2.57 20.07
C ASP A 169 1.45 -2.01 21.42
N GLY A 170 1.74 -2.76 22.48
CA GLY A 170 1.42 -2.43 23.87
C GLY A 170 0.50 -3.44 24.57
N TRP A 171 -0.01 -4.46 23.87
CA TRP A 171 -0.90 -5.47 24.46
C TRP A 171 -0.14 -6.68 25.04
N GLN A 172 1.10 -6.90 24.62
CA GLN A 172 1.91 -8.06 25.00
C GLN A 172 2.51 -7.94 26.41
N GLU A 173 2.79 -9.09 27.03
CA GLU A 173 3.61 -9.19 28.23
C GLU A 173 5.10 -9.11 27.85
N ILE A 174 5.76 -8.02 28.24
CA ILE A 174 7.11 -7.66 27.84
C ILE A 174 7.97 -7.25 29.03
N LEU A 175 9.30 -7.36 28.88
CA LEU A 175 10.25 -6.88 29.87
C LEU A 175 11.39 -6.11 29.21
N ASN A 176 11.62 -4.89 29.70
CA ASN A 176 12.84 -4.15 29.41
C ASN A 176 13.83 -4.32 30.57
N THR A 177 14.83 -5.19 30.40
CA THR A 177 15.84 -5.46 31.43
C THR A 177 16.85 -4.32 31.62
N PHE A 178 16.80 -3.30 30.76
CA PHE A 178 17.72 -2.16 30.75
C PHE A 178 17.09 -0.88 31.30
N HIS A 179 15.81 -0.95 31.70
CA HIS A 179 15.10 0.13 32.35
C HIS A 179 14.64 -0.33 33.75
N LYS A 180 14.90 0.48 34.77
CA LYS A 180 14.40 0.24 36.12
C LYS A 180 13.28 1.23 36.44
N GLU A 181 12.28 0.75 37.15
CA GLU A 181 11.17 1.57 37.60
C GLU A 181 11.67 2.77 38.42
N GLY A 182 11.23 3.98 38.05
CA GLY A 182 11.67 5.24 38.67
C GLY A 182 12.94 5.87 38.09
N GLU A 183 13.67 5.18 37.20
CA GLU A 183 14.80 5.76 36.47
C GLU A 183 14.34 6.39 35.14
N PRO A 184 14.99 7.46 34.66
CA PRO A 184 14.72 8.01 33.34
C PRO A 184 15.00 6.97 32.25
N VAL A 185 14.14 6.92 31.24
CA VAL A 185 14.31 6.03 30.09
C VAL A 185 15.56 6.47 29.32
N ILE A 186 16.50 5.54 29.13
CA ILE A 186 17.64 5.76 28.23
C ILE A 186 17.13 5.60 26.81
N GLU A 187 17.29 6.64 25.99
CA GLU A 187 16.87 6.60 24.59
C GLU A 187 17.47 5.39 23.85
N GLY A 188 16.65 4.75 23.03
CA GLY A 188 16.98 3.53 22.30
C GLY A 188 16.69 2.25 23.08
N THR A 189 16.71 2.25 24.42
CA THR A 189 16.48 1.03 25.20
C THR A 189 15.08 0.44 25.02
N GLN A 190 14.10 1.22 24.55
CA GLN A 190 12.78 0.72 24.20
C GLN A 190 12.83 -0.39 23.13
N PHE A 191 13.76 -0.29 22.17
CA PHE A 191 13.94 -1.30 21.13
C PHE A 191 14.54 -2.60 21.66
N ALA A 192 15.22 -2.56 22.81
CA ALA A 192 15.80 -3.75 23.43
C ALA A 192 14.82 -4.52 24.34
N THR A 193 13.56 -4.09 24.39
CA THR A 193 12.49 -4.75 25.14
C THR A 193 12.17 -6.11 24.55
N ARG A 194 11.86 -7.12 25.37
CA ARG A 194 11.68 -8.51 24.94
C ARG A 194 10.34 -9.08 25.32
N LEU A 195 9.81 -9.96 24.47
CA LEU A 195 8.59 -10.72 24.75
C LEU A 195 8.83 -11.70 25.91
N ALA A 196 8.08 -11.56 26.99
CA ALA A 196 8.20 -12.43 28.16
C ALA A 196 7.18 -13.57 28.13
N ASP A 197 5.98 -13.34 27.61
CA ASP A 197 4.93 -14.35 27.43
C ASP A 197 4.19 -14.13 26.10
N ILE A 198 3.61 -15.19 25.53
CA ILE A 198 2.75 -15.08 24.33
C ILE A 198 1.35 -14.58 24.67
N LYS A 199 0.98 -14.56 25.95
CA LYS A 199 -0.31 -14.04 26.42
C LYS A 199 -0.28 -12.52 26.60
N GLU A 200 -1.48 -11.94 26.67
CA GLU A 200 -1.69 -10.54 26.95
C GLU A 200 -1.14 -10.12 28.32
N ASN A 201 -0.79 -8.84 28.43
CA ASN A 201 -0.41 -8.25 29.70
C ASN A 201 -1.61 -7.90 30.59
N LYS A 202 -1.29 -7.41 31.79
CA LYS A 202 -2.28 -6.99 32.80
C LYS A 202 -3.32 -5.96 32.33
N LYS A 203 -3.11 -5.22 31.24
CA LYS A 203 -4.10 -4.24 30.74
C LYS A 203 -5.32 -4.91 30.12
N PHE A 204 -5.19 -6.17 29.71
CA PHE A 204 -6.26 -6.95 29.07
C PHE A 204 -6.80 -8.06 29.98
N ILE A 205 -6.30 -8.17 31.22
CA ILE A 205 -6.78 -9.11 32.24
C ILE A 205 -7.68 -8.35 33.22
N ASN A 206 -8.91 -8.84 33.43
CA ASN A 206 -9.94 -8.20 34.26
C ASN A 206 -10.18 -6.71 33.89
N ALA A 207 -10.17 -6.41 32.60
CA ALA A 207 -10.28 -5.06 32.09
C ALA A 207 -11.75 -4.63 31.93
N GLY A 208 -12.21 -3.74 32.83
CA GLY A 208 -13.51 -3.07 32.73
C GLY A 208 -13.95 -2.44 34.06
N SER A 209 -14.79 -1.40 34.03
CA SER A 209 -15.37 -0.79 35.24
C SER A 209 -16.21 -1.78 36.07
N ASP A 210 -16.72 -2.84 35.42
CA ASP A 210 -17.57 -3.88 36.01
C ASP A 210 -16.98 -5.30 35.91
N ASN A 211 -15.68 -5.46 35.61
CA ASN A 211 -15.05 -6.78 35.31
C ASN A 211 -15.73 -7.57 34.16
N SER A 212 -16.31 -6.90 33.16
CA SER A 212 -17.06 -7.56 32.08
C SER A 212 -16.20 -8.30 31.04
N CYS A 213 -14.89 -8.07 30.99
CA CYS A 213 -13.94 -8.83 30.17
C CYS A 213 -12.80 -9.34 31.07
N SER A 214 -12.72 -10.66 31.28
CA SER A 214 -11.72 -11.25 32.19
C SER A 214 -10.35 -11.42 31.53
N ASN A 215 -10.28 -11.49 30.21
CA ASN A 215 -9.09 -11.78 29.42
C ASN A 215 -9.23 -11.24 27.97
N LEU A 216 -8.22 -11.49 27.12
CA LEU A 216 -8.23 -11.07 25.72
C LEU A 216 -9.37 -11.70 24.90
N HIS A 217 -9.72 -12.97 25.14
CA HIS A 217 -10.83 -13.64 24.44
C HIS A 217 -12.16 -12.93 24.69
N ASP A 218 -12.51 -12.69 25.95
CA ASP A 218 -13.76 -11.99 26.31
C ASP A 218 -13.80 -10.58 25.71
N PHE A 219 -12.65 -9.92 25.61
CA PHE A 219 -12.55 -8.60 25.02
C PHE A 219 -12.78 -8.61 23.50
N VAL A 220 -12.10 -9.50 22.77
CA VAL A 220 -12.25 -9.65 21.32
C VAL A 220 -13.69 -10.06 20.97
N ASP A 221 -14.26 -10.99 21.73
CA ASP A 221 -15.66 -11.39 21.57
C ASP A 221 -16.59 -10.21 21.85
N SER A 222 -16.35 -9.43 22.91
CA SER A 222 -17.14 -8.26 23.24
C SER A 222 -17.14 -7.21 22.12
N ILE A 223 -15.98 -6.89 21.53
CA ILE A 223 -15.92 -5.89 20.45
C ILE A 223 -16.60 -6.42 19.18
N LYS A 224 -16.48 -7.70 18.85
CA LYS A 224 -17.13 -8.29 17.67
C LYS A 224 -18.65 -8.37 17.81
N HIS A 225 -19.17 -8.65 19.01
CA HIS A 225 -20.62 -8.74 19.24
C HIS A 225 -21.30 -7.39 19.42
N ASN A 226 -20.64 -6.43 20.09
CA ASN A 226 -21.24 -5.13 20.43
C ASN A 226 -20.96 -4.04 19.40
N THR A 227 -20.08 -4.30 18.43
CA THR A 227 -19.75 -3.37 17.36
C THR A 227 -19.86 -4.07 16.01
N ASN A 228 -19.49 -3.34 14.96
CA ASN A 228 -19.50 -3.84 13.59
C ASN A 228 -18.16 -4.42 13.14
N VAL A 229 -17.18 -4.59 14.04
CA VAL A 229 -15.86 -5.12 13.71
C VAL A 229 -15.98 -6.57 13.23
N LYS A 230 -15.46 -6.84 12.03
CA LYS A 230 -15.38 -8.16 11.40
C LYS A 230 -14.03 -8.82 11.62
N TYR A 231 -12.96 -8.03 11.56
CA TYR A 231 -11.58 -8.52 11.63
C TYR A 231 -10.82 -7.82 12.74
N VAL A 232 -10.21 -8.61 13.62
CA VAL A 232 -9.29 -8.15 14.66
C VAL A 232 -7.92 -8.74 14.38
N TYR A 233 -6.94 -7.90 14.10
CA TYR A 233 -5.54 -8.30 13.93
C TYR A 233 -4.72 -7.85 15.13
N MET A 234 -3.74 -8.68 15.52
CA MET A 234 -2.81 -8.37 16.61
C MET A 234 -1.42 -8.10 16.04
N TRP A 235 -0.78 -7.06 16.52
CA TRP A 235 0.61 -6.75 16.16
C TRP A 235 1.60 -7.60 16.96
N HIS A 236 2.66 -8.09 16.32
CA HIS A 236 3.87 -8.57 16.98
C HIS A 236 5.11 -8.41 16.08
N ALA A 237 6.31 -8.41 16.64
CA ALA A 237 7.53 -8.44 15.82
C ALA A 237 7.83 -9.87 15.34
N LEU A 238 8.55 -10.02 14.22
CA LEU A 238 8.93 -11.33 13.69
C LEU A 238 9.71 -12.17 14.72
N ALA A 239 10.62 -11.54 15.45
CA ALA A 239 11.40 -12.20 16.50
C ALA A 239 10.67 -12.31 17.86
N GLY A 240 9.38 -11.96 17.93
CA GLY A 240 8.56 -11.91 19.15
C GLY A 240 8.21 -10.47 19.54
N TYR A 241 9.20 -9.71 19.98
CA TYR A 241 9.12 -8.25 20.18
C TYR A 241 10.36 -7.58 19.58
N TRP A 242 10.51 -6.25 19.69
CA TRP A 242 11.65 -5.50 19.13
C TRP A 242 13.02 -6.13 19.44
N GLY A 243 13.28 -6.47 20.71
CA GLY A 243 14.51 -7.12 21.18
C GLY A 243 14.47 -8.65 21.16
N GLY A 244 13.50 -9.25 20.46
CA GLY A 244 13.25 -10.69 20.43
C GLY A 244 12.46 -11.21 21.64
N VAL A 245 12.64 -12.49 21.98
CA VAL A 245 12.03 -13.11 23.17
C VAL A 245 12.98 -13.10 24.36
N LEU A 246 12.44 -13.09 25.58
CA LEU A 246 13.23 -13.06 26.82
C LEU A 246 13.79 -14.45 27.14
N PRO A 247 15.11 -14.71 27.07
CA PRO A 247 15.63 -16.07 27.24
C PRO A 247 15.49 -16.63 28.66
N SER A 248 15.37 -15.76 29.66
CA SER A 248 15.18 -16.15 31.06
C SER A 248 13.73 -16.47 31.41
N SER A 249 12.76 -16.16 30.55
CA SER A 249 11.34 -16.46 30.78
C SER A 249 11.08 -17.96 30.77
N ASP A 250 10.38 -18.46 31.78
CA ASP A 250 9.99 -19.88 31.86
C ASP A 250 9.09 -20.30 30.69
N THR A 251 8.22 -19.39 30.21
CA THR A 251 7.36 -19.63 29.05
C THR A 251 8.17 -19.71 27.75
N MET A 252 9.24 -18.92 27.62
CA MET A 252 10.02 -18.84 26.38
C MET A 252 11.14 -19.88 26.28
N LYS A 253 11.67 -20.38 27.41
CA LYS A 253 12.79 -21.35 27.46
C LYS A 253 12.59 -22.57 26.58
N LYS A 254 11.35 -23.06 26.44
CA LYS A 254 11.03 -24.25 25.63
C LYS A 254 11.36 -24.08 24.14
N TYR A 255 11.43 -22.84 23.63
CA TYR A 255 11.81 -22.55 22.25
C TYR A 255 13.32 -22.36 22.06
N ASN A 256 14.13 -22.60 23.11
CA ASN A 256 15.58 -22.49 23.09
C ASN A 256 16.13 -21.13 22.57
N PRO A 257 15.62 -19.98 23.08
CA PRO A 257 16.10 -18.68 22.63
C PRO A 257 17.53 -18.40 23.10
N LYS A 258 18.29 -17.71 22.27
CA LYS A 258 19.67 -17.28 22.54
C LYS A 258 19.83 -15.80 22.24
N LEU A 259 20.75 -15.15 22.96
CA LEU A 259 21.11 -13.77 22.65
C LEU A 259 22.04 -13.76 21.44
N ALA A 260 21.66 -13.04 20.39
CA ALA A 260 22.47 -12.77 19.21
C ALA A 260 22.61 -11.26 19.01
N TYR A 261 23.68 -10.83 18.38
CA TYR A 261 23.98 -9.42 18.18
C TYR A 261 23.96 -9.12 16.68
N PRO A 262 23.06 -8.23 16.22
CA PRO A 262 23.01 -7.77 14.83
C PRO A 262 24.38 -7.36 14.28
N ILE A 263 24.64 -7.73 13.03
CA ILE A 263 25.79 -7.27 12.24
C ILE A 263 25.25 -6.57 11.00
N GLN A 264 25.39 -5.26 10.94
CA GLN A 264 24.91 -4.44 9.83
C GLN A 264 25.91 -4.46 8.66
N SER A 265 25.42 -4.57 7.41
CA SER A 265 26.29 -4.54 6.24
C SER A 265 26.82 -3.12 5.95
N PRO A 266 27.97 -2.99 5.28
CA PRO A 266 28.43 -1.68 4.78
C PRO A 266 27.45 -1.02 3.80
N GLY A 267 26.63 -1.81 3.11
CA GLY A 267 25.58 -1.30 2.24
C GLY A 267 24.40 -0.72 3.03
N ALA A 268 23.89 -1.44 4.03
CA ALA A 268 22.81 -0.99 4.91
C ALA A 268 23.18 0.30 5.65
N THR A 269 24.33 0.30 6.33
CA THR A 269 24.84 1.49 7.07
C THR A 269 25.21 2.65 6.14
N GLY A 270 25.47 2.38 4.86
CA GLY A 270 25.74 3.39 3.84
C GLY A 270 24.50 4.14 3.36
N ASN A 271 23.29 3.63 3.63
CA ASN A 271 22.03 4.27 3.27
C ASN A 271 21.48 5.11 4.42
N LEU A 272 21.10 4.46 5.53
CA LEU A 272 20.62 5.13 6.74
C LEU A 272 21.03 4.28 7.94
N ARG A 273 21.59 4.92 8.96
CA ARG A 273 21.85 4.30 10.25
C ARG A 273 20.76 4.75 11.21
N ASP A 274 19.97 3.81 11.71
CA ASP A 274 18.84 4.09 12.60
C ASP A 274 19.14 3.67 14.05
N ILE A 275 18.50 4.39 14.99
CA ILE A 275 18.70 4.20 16.42
C ILE A 275 18.16 2.84 16.92
N ALA A 276 17.19 2.25 16.23
CA ALA A 276 16.65 0.95 16.62
C ALA A 276 17.70 -0.15 16.39
N MET A 277 18.32 -0.19 15.20
CA MET A 277 19.38 -1.14 14.90
C MET A 277 20.62 -0.94 15.79
N ASP A 278 21.03 0.31 16.04
CA ASP A 278 22.13 0.60 16.97
C ASP A 278 21.85 0.11 18.40
N SER A 279 20.59 0.24 18.84
CA SER A 279 20.15 -0.30 20.13
C SER A 279 20.21 -1.83 20.17
N LEU A 280 19.69 -2.49 19.13
CA LEU A 280 19.69 -3.95 19.04
C LEU A 280 21.11 -4.54 18.94
N GLU A 281 22.01 -3.88 18.21
CA GLU A 281 23.44 -4.23 18.14
C GLU A 281 24.10 -4.13 19.52
N LYS A 282 23.76 -3.12 20.31
CA LYS A 282 24.33 -2.92 21.66
C LYS A 282 23.77 -3.90 22.68
N TYR A 283 22.45 -4.12 22.70
CA TYR A 283 21.76 -4.83 23.77
C TYR A 283 21.38 -6.28 23.43
N GLY A 284 21.51 -6.66 22.17
CA GLY A 284 21.27 -8.00 21.65
C GLY A 284 19.78 -8.35 21.48
N VAL A 285 19.52 -9.29 20.57
CA VAL A 285 18.21 -9.83 20.24
C VAL A 285 18.08 -11.25 20.76
N GLY A 286 17.01 -11.54 21.49
CA GLY A 286 16.65 -12.91 21.88
C GLY A 286 16.07 -13.66 20.70
N ILE A 287 16.93 -14.25 19.87
CA ILE A 287 16.54 -15.00 18.69
C ILE A 287 16.15 -16.43 19.08
N ILE A 288 15.07 -16.95 18.49
CA ILE A 288 14.65 -18.34 18.63
C ILE A 288 15.45 -19.20 17.64
N ASP A 289 15.85 -20.39 18.07
CA ASP A 289 16.54 -21.31 17.16
C ASP A 289 15.63 -21.64 15.94
N PRO A 290 16.11 -21.53 14.68
CA PRO A 290 15.30 -21.81 13.50
C PRO A 290 14.70 -23.22 13.46
N GLU A 291 15.19 -24.17 14.25
CA GLU A 291 14.56 -25.49 14.40
C GLU A 291 13.27 -25.47 15.24
N ASN A 292 13.13 -24.49 16.14
CA ASN A 292 11.98 -24.36 17.06
C ASN A 292 11.04 -23.19 16.70
N ILE A 293 11.36 -22.38 15.69
CA ILE A 293 10.60 -21.17 15.35
C ILE A 293 9.16 -21.48 14.91
N TYR A 294 8.92 -22.61 14.24
CA TYR A 294 7.57 -23.02 13.89
C TYR A 294 6.73 -23.30 15.12
N ASP A 295 7.28 -23.95 16.15
CA ASP A 295 6.55 -24.25 17.38
C ASP A 295 6.20 -22.98 18.14
N PHE A 296 7.10 -21.98 18.15
CA PHE A 296 6.81 -20.66 18.69
C PHE A 296 5.62 -19.99 17.99
N TYR A 297 5.66 -19.85 16.66
CA TYR A 297 4.55 -19.24 15.94
C TYR A 297 3.27 -20.05 16.07
N ASN A 298 3.36 -21.38 16.01
CA ASN A 298 2.21 -22.26 16.13
C ASN A 298 1.51 -22.06 17.47
N ASP A 299 2.25 -21.99 18.57
CA ASP A 299 1.67 -21.77 19.90
C ASP A 299 1.15 -20.35 20.05
N TYR A 300 1.89 -19.36 19.55
CA TYR A 300 1.49 -17.95 19.65
C TYR A 300 0.21 -17.67 18.85
N HIS A 301 0.15 -18.12 17.59
CA HIS A 301 -1.00 -17.91 16.73
C HIS A 301 -2.18 -18.82 17.11
N SER A 302 -1.91 -20.03 17.64
CA SER A 302 -2.98 -20.85 18.22
C SER A 302 -3.64 -20.15 19.41
N TYR A 303 -2.85 -19.49 20.26
CA TYR A 303 -3.37 -18.71 21.37
C TYR A 303 -4.26 -17.57 20.87
N LEU A 304 -3.74 -16.74 19.95
CA LEU A 304 -4.49 -15.62 19.38
C LEU A 304 -5.78 -16.09 18.70
N ALA A 305 -5.72 -17.13 17.88
CA ALA A 305 -6.91 -17.70 17.23
C ALA A 305 -7.93 -18.22 18.26
N SER A 306 -7.48 -18.81 19.38
CA SER A 306 -8.38 -19.21 20.48
C SER A 306 -9.04 -18.01 21.18
N CYS A 307 -8.42 -16.84 21.14
CA CYS A 307 -9.01 -15.57 21.60
C CYS A 307 -9.95 -14.93 20.56
N GLY A 308 -10.24 -15.59 19.43
CA GLY A 308 -11.09 -15.06 18.39
C GLY A 308 -10.42 -14.04 17.46
N VAL A 309 -9.09 -13.89 17.53
CA VAL A 309 -8.31 -13.03 16.62
C VAL A 309 -8.33 -13.62 15.20
N ASP A 310 -8.47 -12.77 14.18
CA ASP A 310 -8.60 -13.20 12.79
C ASP A 310 -7.29 -13.19 12.01
N GLY A 311 -6.29 -12.46 12.48
CA GLY A 311 -5.01 -12.29 11.78
C GLY A 311 -3.96 -11.53 12.57
N ILE A 312 -2.87 -11.20 11.91
CA ILE A 312 -1.71 -10.55 12.54
C ILE A 312 -1.09 -9.48 11.65
N LYS A 313 -0.47 -8.48 12.29
CA LYS A 313 0.49 -7.55 11.67
C LYS A 313 1.87 -7.89 12.22
N VAL A 314 2.83 -8.20 11.35
CA VAL A 314 4.15 -8.71 11.73
C VAL A 314 5.25 -7.75 11.32
N ASP A 315 5.84 -7.09 12.31
CA ASP A 315 6.81 -6.02 12.13
C ASP A 315 8.26 -6.49 12.32
N VAL A 316 9.21 -5.58 12.10
CA VAL A 316 10.65 -5.77 12.37
C VAL A 316 11.23 -6.97 11.61
N GLN A 317 10.71 -7.24 10.40
CA GLN A 317 11.13 -8.41 9.61
C GLN A 317 12.54 -8.25 9.03
N ASN A 318 12.93 -7.03 8.65
CA ASN A 318 14.25 -6.72 8.12
C ASN A 318 15.39 -7.10 9.09
N LEU A 319 15.13 -7.14 10.40
CA LEU A 319 16.10 -7.53 11.42
C LEU A 319 16.82 -8.85 11.10
N MET A 320 16.13 -9.81 10.47
CA MET A 320 16.71 -11.11 10.14
C MET A 320 17.96 -11.00 9.25
N GLU A 321 18.07 -9.95 8.44
CA GLU A 321 19.23 -9.79 7.54
C GLU A 321 20.55 -9.55 8.29
N THR A 322 20.46 -9.06 9.52
CA THR A 322 21.59 -8.74 10.40
C THR A 322 21.95 -9.87 11.35
N LEU A 323 21.10 -10.90 11.46
CA LEU A 323 21.23 -12.00 12.43
C LEU A 323 21.69 -13.32 11.79
N GLY A 324 22.07 -13.31 10.51
CA GLY A 324 22.40 -14.52 9.75
C GLY A 324 23.66 -15.28 10.22
N SER A 325 24.53 -14.64 11.00
CA SER A 325 25.79 -15.21 11.47
C SER A 325 25.57 -16.45 12.35
N GLY A 326 26.06 -17.61 11.90
CA GLY A 326 25.89 -18.89 12.56
C GLY A 326 24.61 -19.64 12.23
N TYR A 327 23.77 -19.09 11.36
CA TYR A 327 22.55 -19.73 10.85
C TYR A 327 22.59 -20.00 9.34
N GLY A 328 23.79 -19.99 8.75
CA GLY A 328 23.96 -20.25 7.31
C GLY A 328 23.66 -19.02 6.45
N GLY A 329 23.79 -17.82 7.03
CA GLY A 329 23.57 -16.55 6.34
C GLY A 329 22.14 -16.02 6.40
N ARG A 330 22.00 -14.75 6.03
CA ARG A 330 20.74 -14.00 6.06
C ARG A 330 19.63 -14.65 5.25
N VAL A 331 19.96 -15.17 4.07
CA VAL A 331 18.99 -15.82 3.18
C VAL A 331 18.41 -17.07 3.83
N SER A 332 19.28 -17.93 4.37
CA SER A 332 18.88 -19.17 5.03
C SER A 332 18.01 -18.90 6.26
N LEU A 333 18.40 -17.93 7.08
CA LEU A 333 17.67 -17.56 8.29
C LEU A 333 16.29 -16.98 7.97
N THR A 334 16.24 -15.95 7.13
CA THR A 334 14.99 -15.30 6.72
C THR A 334 14.03 -16.30 6.11
N LYS A 335 14.49 -17.18 5.21
CA LYS A 335 13.65 -18.20 4.59
C LYS A 335 13.00 -19.12 5.63
N ARG A 336 13.76 -19.63 6.62
CA ARG A 336 13.21 -20.50 7.67
C ARG A 336 12.15 -19.79 8.51
N TYR A 337 12.40 -18.54 8.87
CA TYR A 337 11.45 -17.73 9.63
C TYR A 337 10.16 -17.45 8.84
N GLN A 338 10.28 -17.06 7.57
CA GLN A 338 9.14 -16.80 6.69
C GLN A 338 8.32 -18.08 6.45
N GLU A 339 8.97 -19.20 6.16
CA GLU A 339 8.27 -20.48 5.97
C GLU A 339 7.51 -20.91 7.23
N ALA A 340 8.10 -20.74 8.41
CA ALA A 340 7.46 -21.04 9.68
C ALA A 340 6.26 -20.10 9.96
N LEU A 341 6.44 -18.80 9.70
CA LEU A 341 5.40 -17.78 9.87
C LEU A 341 4.20 -18.08 8.96
N GLU A 342 4.43 -18.24 7.66
CA GLU A 342 3.37 -18.53 6.67
C GLU A 342 2.66 -19.85 6.95
N LYS A 343 3.40 -20.87 7.44
CA LYS A 343 2.82 -22.16 7.84
C LYS A 343 1.90 -22.01 9.06
N SER A 344 2.30 -21.21 10.05
CA SER A 344 1.47 -20.94 11.22
C SER A 344 0.23 -20.12 10.88
N VAL A 345 0.37 -19.07 10.07
CA VAL A 345 -0.75 -18.25 9.58
C VAL A 345 -1.77 -19.11 8.84
N THR A 346 -1.30 -19.96 7.91
CA THR A 346 -2.18 -20.88 7.16
C THR A 346 -2.98 -21.80 8.09
N ARG A 347 -2.38 -22.20 9.22
CA ARG A 347 -2.98 -23.15 10.15
C ARG A 347 -4.06 -22.51 11.03
N HIS A 348 -3.84 -21.29 11.48
CA HIS A 348 -4.63 -20.69 12.56
C HIS A 348 -5.55 -19.56 12.11
N PHE A 349 -5.19 -18.85 11.04
CA PHE A 349 -5.96 -17.72 10.55
C PHE A 349 -6.59 -18.04 9.19
N LYS A 350 -7.87 -17.68 9.06
CA LYS A 350 -8.58 -17.82 7.79
C LYS A 350 -7.97 -16.87 6.77
N ASP A 351 -8.12 -17.21 5.50
CA ASP A 351 -8.00 -16.27 4.38
C ASP A 351 -6.67 -15.52 4.26
N ASN A 352 -5.56 -16.13 4.74
CA ASN A 352 -4.21 -15.58 4.64
C ASN A 352 -4.07 -14.21 5.34
N ASN A 353 -4.72 -14.08 6.48
CA ASN A 353 -4.83 -12.85 7.25
C ASN A 353 -3.51 -12.45 7.95
N ILE A 354 -2.58 -11.89 7.18
CA ILE A 354 -1.30 -11.33 7.64
C ILE A 354 -0.99 -10.02 6.90
N ILE A 355 -0.45 -9.05 7.63
CA ILE A 355 0.22 -7.86 7.07
C ILE A 355 1.71 -7.94 7.45
N CYS A 356 2.59 -8.00 6.46
CA CYS A 356 4.04 -7.99 6.69
C CYS A 356 4.60 -6.56 6.70
N CYS A 357 5.34 -6.18 7.73
CA CYS A 357 5.89 -4.84 7.86
C CYS A 357 7.41 -4.89 8.03
N MET A 358 8.07 -3.84 7.53
CA MET A 358 9.54 -3.77 7.47
C MET A 358 10.16 -4.97 6.72
N SER A 359 9.46 -5.53 5.72
CA SER A 359 9.86 -6.74 4.98
C SER A 359 10.37 -6.44 3.56
N HIS A 360 11.00 -5.27 3.37
CA HIS A 360 11.37 -4.73 2.06
C HIS A 360 12.70 -5.26 1.51
N ASN A 361 13.44 -6.08 2.26
CA ASN A 361 14.68 -6.65 1.77
C ASN A 361 14.40 -7.82 0.82
N SER A 362 15.33 -8.06 -0.11
CA SER A 362 15.20 -9.14 -1.10
C SER A 362 15.12 -10.51 -0.44
N ASP A 363 15.70 -10.66 0.75
CA ASP A 363 15.62 -11.88 1.56
C ASP A 363 14.17 -12.23 1.89
N SER A 364 13.36 -11.25 2.30
CA SER A 364 11.94 -11.43 2.63
C SER A 364 11.08 -11.50 1.38
N ILE A 365 11.32 -10.59 0.41
CA ILE A 365 10.56 -10.52 -0.85
C ILE A 365 10.62 -11.86 -1.59
N TYR A 366 11.83 -12.39 -1.82
CA TYR A 366 12.03 -13.65 -2.55
C TYR A 366 11.88 -14.91 -1.67
N SER A 367 11.42 -14.77 -0.43
CA SER A 367 11.05 -15.89 0.45
C SER A 367 9.54 -15.96 0.77
N SER A 368 8.73 -15.04 0.25
CA SER A 368 7.29 -15.01 0.55
C SER A 368 6.45 -15.76 -0.49
N LYS A 369 5.93 -16.93 -0.11
CA LYS A 369 5.08 -17.76 -0.97
C LYS A 369 3.60 -17.50 -0.78
N LYS A 370 3.18 -17.23 0.46
CA LYS A 370 1.77 -17.12 0.81
C LYS A 370 1.39 -15.72 1.24
N SER A 371 2.20 -15.03 2.04
CA SER A 371 1.87 -13.70 2.54
C SER A 371 1.57 -12.75 1.38
N ALA A 372 0.38 -12.17 1.38
CA ALA A 372 -0.15 -11.42 0.25
C ALA A 372 -0.19 -9.90 0.49
N THR A 373 0.03 -9.44 1.71
CA THR A 373 0.02 -8.01 2.04
C THR A 373 1.32 -7.62 2.74
N ALA A 374 1.95 -6.54 2.29
CA ALA A 374 3.14 -5.99 2.93
C ALA A 374 3.15 -4.47 2.89
N ARG A 375 3.53 -3.82 3.99
CA ARG A 375 3.73 -2.37 4.03
C ARG A 375 4.82 -1.98 3.03
N ALA A 376 4.55 -0.96 2.23
CA ALA A 376 5.41 -0.49 1.14
C ALA A 376 6.12 0.85 1.45
N SER A 377 6.09 1.29 2.70
CA SER A 377 6.64 2.55 3.18
C SER A 377 7.32 2.41 4.54
N GLU A 378 7.99 3.48 4.95
CA GLU A 378 8.19 3.76 6.38
C GLU A 378 6.86 4.03 7.08
N ASP A 379 6.88 4.10 8.41
CA ASP A 379 5.70 4.53 9.18
C ASP A 379 5.22 5.90 8.71
N PHE A 380 3.90 6.08 8.66
CA PHE A 380 3.31 7.40 8.60
C PHE A 380 3.70 8.18 9.87
N MET A 381 4.43 9.29 9.68
CA MET A 381 4.91 10.12 10.78
C MET A 381 4.12 11.44 10.84
N PRO A 382 2.98 11.50 11.55
CA PRO A 382 2.09 12.68 11.53
C PRO A 382 2.74 13.96 12.07
N ARG A 383 3.84 13.86 12.82
CA ARG A 383 4.53 15.01 13.41
C ARG A 383 5.73 15.48 12.60
N GLU A 384 6.04 14.83 11.49
CA GLU A 384 7.16 15.16 10.61
C GLU A 384 6.62 15.73 9.29
N PRO A 385 6.48 17.06 9.14
CA PRO A 385 5.90 17.69 7.95
C PRO A 385 6.67 17.35 6.68
N THR A 386 7.98 17.13 6.80
CA THR A 386 8.85 16.81 5.66
C THR A 386 8.64 15.40 5.11
N PHE A 387 7.98 14.52 5.87
CA PHE A 387 7.78 13.12 5.48
C PHE A 387 6.45 12.92 4.74
N GLN A 388 5.54 13.89 4.76
CA GLN A 388 4.20 13.74 4.21
C GLN A 388 4.21 13.50 2.69
N THR A 389 4.97 14.31 1.94
CA THR A 389 5.12 14.10 0.49
C THR A 389 6.00 12.91 0.16
N LEU A 390 7.05 12.67 0.96
CA LEU A 390 7.98 11.56 0.82
C LEU A 390 7.28 10.21 0.98
N HIS A 391 6.31 10.11 1.90
CA HIS A 391 5.51 8.91 2.11
C HIS A 391 4.79 8.51 0.83
N ILE A 392 4.05 9.45 0.23
CA ILE A 392 3.27 9.18 -0.99
C ILE A 392 4.17 8.86 -2.19
N ALA A 393 5.27 9.60 -2.36
CA ALA A 393 6.23 9.31 -3.43
C ALA A 393 6.88 7.93 -3.23
N SER A 394 7.42 7.66 -2.05
CA SER A 394 8.12 6.40 -1.76
C SER A 394 7.21 5.20 -1.90
N VAL A 395 5.98 5.26 -1.38
CA VAL A 395 5.05 4.13 -1.43
C VAL A 395 4.58 3.84 -2.86
N ALA A 396 4.38 4.86 -3.70
CA ALA A 396 4.03 4.69 -5.10
C ALA A 396 5.17 4.02 -5.89
N PHE A 397 6.42 4.50 -5.73
CA PHE A 397 7.57 3.89 -6.40
C PHE A 397 7.86 2.47 -5.89
N ASN A 398 7.79 2.22 -4.58
CA ASN A 398 7.98 0.88 -4.02
C ASN A 398 6.92 -0.11 -4.51
N SER A 399 5.72 0.37 -4.84
CA SER A 399 4.63 -0.43 -5.41
C SER A 399 4.90 -0.93 -6.85
N LEU A 400 5.96 -0.45 -7.53
CA LEU A 400 6.43 -1.02 -8.80
C LEU A 400 6.88 -2.48 -8.61
N LEU A 401 7.80 -2.72 -7.67
CA LEU A 401 8.29 -4.06 -7.36
C LEU A 401 7.32 -4.82 -6.44
N LEU A 402 6.94 -4.19 -5.33
CA LEU A 402 6.16 -4.88 -4.31
C LEU A 402 4.77 -5.26 -4.81
N GLY A 403 4.16 -4.45 -5.69
CA GLY A 403 2.83 -4.70 -6.23
C GLY A 403 2.68 -5.98 -7.06
N GLU A 404 3.80 -6.56 -7.54
CA GLU A 404 3.78 -7.85 -8.25
C GLU A 404 3.88 -9.06 -7.28
N ILE A 405 4.17 -8.83 -6.00
CA ILE A 405 4.42 -9.89 -5.00
C ILE A 405 3.44 -9.79 -3.82
N PHE A 406 2.98 -8.58 -3.50
CA PHE A 406 2.07 -8.24 -2.41
C PHE A 406 1.05 -7.21 -2.89
N VAL A 407 -0.12 -7.15 -2.25
CA VAL A 407 -0.90 -5.92 -2.18
C VAL A 407 -0.11 -4.95 -1.29
N PRO A 408 0.38 -3.83 -1.83
CA PRO A 408 1.12 -2.86 -1.03
C PRO A 408 0.20 -2.23 0.00
N ASP A 409 0.55 -2.36 1.27
CA ASP A 409 -0.08 -1.60 2.33
C ASP A 409 0.59 -0.22 2.43
N TRP A 410 -0.22 0.83 2.24
CA TRP A 410 0.24 2.21 2.19
C TRP A 410 0.29 2.88 3.56
N ASP A 411 0.08 2.08 4.61
CA ASP A 411 0.08 2.46 6.00
C ASP A 411 -1.10 3.35 6.43
N MET A 412 -1.32 3.39 7.75
CA MET A 412 -2.30 4.27 8.39
C MET A 412 -2.07 5.74 8.04
N PHE A 413 -3.09 6.56 8.28
CA PHE A 413 -2.97 8.01 8.30
C PHE A 413 -3.94 8.61 9.33
N HIS A 414 -3.78 9.90 9.62
CA HIS A 414 -4.73 10.67 10.42
C HIS A 414 -5.80 11.30 9.51
N SER A 415 -7.08 11.01 9.75
CA SER A 415 -8.17 11.67 9.01
C SER A 415 -8.32 13.14 9.39
N LYS A 416 -7.94 13.51 10.62
CA LYS A 416 -7.94 14.90 11.08
C LYS A 416 -6.50 15.41 11.23
N HIS A 417 -5.96 15.88 10.10
CA HIS A 417 -4.59 16.37 9.97
C HIS A 417 -4.51 17.40 8.83
N GLU A 418 -3.49 18.27 8.84
CA GLU A 418 -3.30 19.27 7.78
C GLU A 418 -3.06 18.66 6.40
N THR A 419 -2.49 17.45 6.35
CA THR A 419 -2.25 16.68 5.11
C THR A 419 -3.28 15.56 4.89
N ALA A 420 -4.37 15.52 5.65
CA ALA A 420 -5.32 14.41 5.62
C ALA A 420 -5.95 14.19 4.24
N GLU A 421 -6.33 15.26 3.53
CA GLU A 421 -6.90 15.17 2.17
C GLU A 421 -5.89 14.55 1.19
N PHE A 422 -4.61 14.93 1.31
CA PHE A 422 -3.51 14.42 0.49
C PHE A 422 -3.30 12.91 0.70
N HIS A 423 -3.28 12.47 1.96
CA HIS A 423 -3.14 11.05 2.30
C HIS A 423 -4.39 10.23 1.93
N ALA A 424 -5.58 10.78 2.17
CA ALA A 424 -6.85 10.13 1.83
C ALA A 424 -6.96 9.88 0.32
N ALA A 425 -6.72 10.91 -0.49
CA ALA A 425 -6.68 10.80 -1.95
C ALA A 425 -5.71 9.70 -2.44
N ALA A 426 -4.51 9.66 -1.86
CA ALA A 426 -3.50 8.66 -2.19
C ALA A 426 -3.96 7.21 -1.86
N ARG A 427 -4.59 6.98 -0.69
CA ARG A 427 -5.12 5.64 -0.35
C ARG A 427 -6.32 5.24 -1.24
N ALA A 428 -7.14 6.20 -1.69
CA ALA A 428 -8.26 5.91 -2.58
C ALA A 428 -7.82 5.32 -3.92
N ILE A 429 -6.66 5.74 -4.43
CA ILE A 429 -6.10 5.28 -5.71
C ILE A 429 -5.04 4.19 -5.55
N GLY A 430 -4.54 3.94 -4.34
CA GLY A 430 -3.43 3.02 -4.10
C GLY A 430 -3.75 1.54 -4.32
N GLY A 431 -5.04 1.17 -4.40
CA GLY A 431 -5.48 -0.22 -4.45
C GLY A 431 -5.14 -1.03 -3.19
N CYS A 432 -4.90 -0.30 -2.09
CA CYS A 432 -4.42 -0.79 -0.81
C CYS A 432 -5.56 -0.85 0.23
N ALA A 433 -5.23 -1.32 1.43
CA ALA A 433 -6.11 -1.15 2.59
C ALA A 433 -6.32 0.35 2.89
N VAL A 434 -7.48 0.69 3.44
CA VAL A 434 -7.77 2.04 3.94
C VAL A 434 -8.06 1.96 5.42
N TYR A 435 -7.12 2.40 6.24
CA TYR A 435 -7.30 2.48 7.68
C TYR A 435 -6.63 3.72 8.25
N VAL A 436 -7.19 4.22 9.35
CA VAL A 436 -6.68 5.41 10.05
C VAL A 436 -6.06 5.02 11.38
N SER A 437 -5.29 5.93 11.98
CA SER A 437 -4.74 5.78 13.33
C SER A 437 -5.22 6.87 14.30
N ASP A 438 -6.36 7.49 13.98
CA ASP A 438 -6.94 8.58 14.76
C ASP A 438 -7.13 8.24 16.25
N LYS A 439 -6.90 9.25 17.09
CA LYS A 439 -7.31 9.23 18.50
C LYS A 439 -8.84 9.27 18.62
N PRO A 440 -9.44 8.60 19.61
CA PRO A 440 -10.88 8.69 19.88
C PRO A 440 -11.36 10.14 19.93
N GLY A 441 -12.41 10.45 19.17
CA GLY A 441 -12.98 11.80 19.09
C GLY A 441 -12.20 12.80 18.23
N ASN A 442 -11.08 12.41 17.61
CA ASN A 442 -10.29 13.25 16.72
C ASN A 442 -10.34 12.75 15.27
N HIS A 443 -11.56 12.69 14.72
CA HIS A 443 -11.83 12.23 13.35
C HIS A 443 -12.30 13.38 12.46
N ASP A 444 -12.01 13.30 11.17
CA ASP A 444 -12.68 14.10 10.14
C ASP A 444 -13.63 13.23 9.32
N PHE A 445 -14.90 13.21 9.72
CA PHE A 445 -15.92 12.43 9.03
C PHE A 445 -16.25 12.95 7.62
N LYS A 446 -15.85 14.18 7.25
CA LYS A 446 -16.02 14.65 5.87
C LYS A 446 -15.01 13.96 4.95
N ILE A 447 -13.77 13.82 5.39
CA ILE A 447 -12.73 13.08 4.66
C ILE A 447 -13.07 11.58 4.63
N LEU A 448 -13.44 10.99 5.77
CA LEU A 448 -13.77 9.57 5.83
C LEU A 448 -14.94 9.20 4.90
N LYS A 449 -15.96 10.05 4.77
CA LYS A 449 -17.11 9.81 3.88
C LYS A 449 -16.79 9.90 2.39
N LYS A 450 -15.62 10.44 2.01
CA LYS A 450 -15.11 10.39 0.62
C LYS A 450 -14.35 9.09 0.31
N LEU A 451 -14.07 8.27 1.33
CA LEU A 451 -13.33 7.00 1.24
C LEU A 451 -14.21 5.78 1.54
N VAL A 452 -15.12 5.91 2.50
CA VAL A 452 -15.81 4.78 3.15
C VAL A 452 -17.30 4.87 2.89
N LEU A 453 -17.86 3.80 2.33
CA LEU A 453 -19.30 3.65 2.15
C LEU A 453 -20.00 3.44 3.52
N PRO A 454 -21.31 3.71 3.65
CA PRO A 454 -22.01 3.56 4.93
C PRO A 454 -21.94 2.14 5.53
N ASN A 455 -21.90 1.10 4.70
CA ASN A 455 -21.70 -0.28 5.15
C ASN A 455 -20.26 -0.58 5.65
N GLY A 456 -19.34 0.38 5.59
CA GLY A 456 -17.94 0.27 6.00
C GLY A 456 -17.00 -0.31 4.95
N SER A 457 -17.48 -0.64 3.75
CA SER A 457 -16.62 -1.07 2.64
C SER A 457 -15.98 0.12 1.91
N VAL A 458 -14.93 -0.15 1.15
CA VAL A 458 -14.20 0.86 0.37
C VAL A 458 -14.27 0.60 -1.14
N LEU A 459 -14.12 1.67 -1.92
CA LEU A 459 -14.03 1.60 -3.38
C LEU A 459 -12.57 1.37 -3.81
N ARG A 460 -11.99 0.24 -3.39
CA ARG A 460 -10.59 -0.11 -3.67
C ARG A 460 -10.38 -0.39 -5.15
N ALA A 461 -9.36 0.23 -5.75
CA ALA A 461 -8.94 -0.04 -7.12
C ALA A 461 -8.24 -1.42 -7.26
N ARG A 462 -8.12 -1.92 -8.50
CA ARG A 462 -7.73 -3.32 -8.79
C ARG A 462 -6.25 -3.61 -8.59
N PHE A 463 -5.37 -2.72 -9.06
CA PHE A 463 -3.92 -2.92 -9.06
C PHE A 463 -3.26 -2.20 -7.88
N ALA A 464 -1.96 -2.39 -7.71
CA ALA A 464 -1.18 -1.49 -6.88
C ALA A 464 -1.08 -0.12 -7.55
N GLY A 465 -1.32 0.97 -6.82
CA GLY A 465 -1.12 2.32 -7.33
C GLY A 465 0.35 2.57 -7.67
N ARG A 466 0.63 3.06 -8.88
CA ARG A 466 2.00 3.26 -9.39
C ARG A 466 2.14 4.62 -10.06
N PRO A 467 3.36 5.18 -10.10
CA PRO A 467 3.63 6.35 -10.91
C PRO A 467 3.18 6.11 -12.36
N THR A 468 2.63 7.12 -13.02
CA THR A 468 2.37 7.06 -14.47
C THR A 468 3.69 6.95 -15.22
N ARG A 469 3.63 6.46 -16.45
CA ARG A 469 4.82 6.20 -17.27
C ARG A 469 5.74 7.42 -17.39
N ASP A 470 5.17 8.61 -17.55
CA ASP A 470 5.92 9.88 -17.64
C ASP A 470 6.49 10.39 -16.32
N CYS A 471 6.09 9.80 -15.18
CA CYS A 471 6.68 10.09 -13.87
C CYS A 471 7.80 9.10 -13.48
N LEU A 472 8.01 8.00 -14.21
CA LEU A 472 8.95 6.94 -13.80
C LEU A 472 10.41 7.42 -13.70
N PHE A 473 10.78 8.43 -14.49
CA PHE A 473 12.15 8.93 -14.61
C PHE A 473 12.31 10.41 -14.22
N GLU A 474 11.28 11.02 -13.64
CA GLU A 474 11.30 12.40 -13.14
C GLU A 474 11.27 12.39 -11.61
N ASP A 475 11.87 13.38 -10.95
CA ASP A 475 11.93 13.47 -9.48
C ASP A 475 10.75 14.32 -8.97
N PRO A 476 9.66 13.70 -8.45
CA PRO A 476 8.50 14.45 -7.99
C PRO A 476 8.69 15.16 -6.65
N VAL A 477 9.85 15.01 -6.01
CA VAL A 477 10.12 15.52 -4.66
C VAL A 477 11.05 16.73 -4.68
N MET A 478 12.09 16.71 -5.52
CA MET A 478 13.21 17.66 -5.41
C MET A 478 13.53 18.47 -6.67
N ASP A 479 12.99 18.16 -7.85
CA ASP A 479 13.37 18.88 -9.07
C ASP A 479 12.69 20.25 -9.27
N GLY A 480 11.72 20.59 -8.41
CA GLY A 480 10.99 21.85 -8.41
C GLY A 480 10.01 22.05 -9.57
N LYS A 481 9.74 21.03 -10.40
CA LYS A 481 8.91 21.15 -11.61
C LYS A 481 7.96 19.98 -11.85
N SER A 482 8.23 18.80 -11.30
CA SER A 482 7.50 17.57 -11.64
C SER A 482 6.40 17.25 -10.63
N LEU A 483 5.18 17.01 -11.13
CA LEU A 483 4.08 16.44 -10.35
C LEU A 483 4.24 14.92 -10.27
N LEU A 484 3.84 14.32 -9.16
CA LEU A 484 3.64 12.88 -9.08
C LEU A 484 2.23 12.54 -9.56
N LYS A 485 2.11 11.77 -10.63
CA LYS A 485 0.84 11.18 -11.05
C LYS A 485 0.86 9.70 -10.71
N ILE A 486 -0.22 9.22 -10.10
CA ILE A 486 -0.38 7.83 -9.69
C ILE A 486 -1.63 7.31 -10.39
N TRP A 487 -1.50 6.20 -11.13
CA TRP A 487 -2.61 5.58 -11.83
C TRP A 487 -3.05 4.27 -11.19
N ASN A 488 -4.32 3.92 -11.41
CA ASN A 488 -4.89 2.61 -11.12
C ASN A 488 -6.11 2.35 -12.02
N LEU A 489 -6.64 1.13 -11.94
CA LEU A 489 -7.77 0.66 -12.74
C LEU A 489 -8.92 0.17 -11.85
N ASN A 490 -10.15 0.53 -12.21
CA ASN A 490 -11.38 -0.01 -11.65
C ASN A 490 -11.96 -1.08 -12.59
N ALA A 491 -13.19 -1.55 -12.33
CA ALA A 491 -13.83 -2.54 -13.18
C ALA A 491 -14.11 -2.01 -14.60
N LEU A 492 -14.48 -0.73 -14.72
CA LEU A 492 -14.92 -0.11 -15.98
C LEU A 492 -14.29 1.26 -16.27
N THR A 493 -13.46 1.78 -15.36
CA THR A 493 -12.82 3.10 -15.49
C THR A 493 -11.37 3.03 -15.03
N GLY A 494 -10.58 4.03 -15.39
CA GLY A 494 -9.31 4.34 -14.75
C GLY A 494 -9.45 5.42 -13.68
N VAL A 495 -8.43 5.53 -12.83
CA VAL A 495 -8.29 6.64 -11.89
C VAL A 495 -6.84 7.13 -11.88
N VAL A 496 -6.66 8.45 -11.91
CA VAL A 496 -5.35 9.10 -11.80
C VAL A 496 -5.41 10.13 -10.68
N GLY A 497 -4.56 9.99 -9.66
CA GLY A 497 -4.32 11.05 -8.69
C GLY A 497 -3.07 11.83 -9.06
N VAL A 498 -3.15 13.15 -8.99
CA VAL A 498 -2.03 14.06 -9.25
C VAL A 498 -1.68 14.77 -7.96
N PHE A 499 -0.41 14.73 -7.57
CA PHE A 499 0.08 15.20 -6.29
C PHE A 499 1.28 16.11 -6.51
N ASN A 500 1.27 17.26 -5.84
CA ASN A 500 2.47 18.08 -5.74
C ASN A 500 3.27 17.69 -4.49
N CYS A 501 4.30 16.86 -4.71
CA CYS A 501 5.23 16.40 -3.68
C CYS A 501 6.45 17.33 -3.49
N GLN A 502 6.57 18.39 -4.28
CA GLN A 502 7.73 19.28 -4.31
C GLN A 502 7.78 20.22 -3.10
N GLY A 503 9.00 20.50 -2.65
CA GLY A 503 9.25 21.56 -1.67
C GLY A 503 8.96 21.20 -0.21
N ALA A 504 8.36 20.04 0.08
CA ALA A 504 8.07 19.64 1.47
C ALA A 504 9.16 18.76 2.11
N GLY A 505 9.81 17.88 1.33
CA GLY A 505 10.81 16.92 1.83
C GLY A 505 11.98 16.73 0.87
N SER A 506 12.94 15.89 1.25
CA SER A 506 14.08 15.53 0.39
C SER A 506 14.42 14.04 0.49
N TRP A 507 14.89 13.46 -0.62
CA TRP A 507 15.44 12.11 -0.65
C TRP A 507 16.88 12.05 -1.24
N PRO A 508 17.77 11.15 -0.78
CA PRO A 508 17.62 10.37 0.45
C PRO A 508 17.48 11.32 1.64
N LEU A 509 16.72 10.90 2.65
CA LEU A 509 16.31 11.68 3.83
C LEU A 509 17.49 12.49 4.42
N LYS A 510 17.65 13.73 3.97
CA LYS A 510 18.65 14.67 4.50
C LYS A 510 17.94 15.63 5.43
N SER A 511 18.61 15.99 6.51
CA SER A 511 18.15 17.07 7.39
C SER A 511 18.02 18.36 6.57
N LEU A 512 16.78 18.77 6.29
CA LEU A 512 16.50 20.09 5.75
C LEU A 512 16.50 21.06 6.92
N GLU A 513 17.43 22.02 6.92
CA GLU A 513 17.43 23.12 7.90
C GLU A 513 16.29 24.14 7.63
N ALA A 514 15.60 24.01 6.50
CA ALA A 514 14.58 24.96 6.02
C ALA A 514 13.17 24.37 6.08
N ALA A 515 12.19 25.24 6.35
CA ALA A 515 10.77 24.92 6.33
C ALA A 515 10.30 24.54 4.91
N PRO A 516 9.23 23.73 4.78
CA PRO A 516 8.60 23.41 3.50
C PRO A 516 8.35 24.66 2.64
N LEU A 517 8.82 24.63 1.40
CA LEU A 517 8.57 25.66 0.39
C LEU A 517 7.22 25.37 -0.29
N ARG A 518 6.37 26.39 -0.39
CA ARG A 518 5.15 26.32 -1.18
C ARG A 518 5.46 26.70 -2.62
N ILE A 519 5.40 25.69 -3.49
CA ILE A 519 5.67 25.84 -4.92
C ILE A 519 4.40 25.44 -5.65
N THR A 520 3.92 26.30 -6.55
CA THR A 520 2.86 25.93 -7.49
C THR A 520 3.50 25.46 -8.77
N ILE A 521 3.18 24.23 -9.18
CA ILE A 521 3.63 23.67 -10.45
C ILE A 521 2.42 23.21 -11.25
N SER A 522 2.59 23.24 -12.58
CA SER A 522 1.57 22.82 -13.52
C SER A 522 2.01 21.57 -14.24
N GLY A 523 1.06 20.70 -14.56
CA GLY A 523 1.30 19.50 -15.36
C GLY A 523 0.10 19.16 -16.22
N LYS A 524 0.20 18.01 -16.90
CA LYS A 524 -0.81 17.52 -17.83
C LYS A 524 -1.30 16.15 -17.38
N VAL A 525 -2.61 15.93 -17.53
CA VAL A 525 -3.27 14.65 -17.31
C VAL A 525 -3.88 14.18 -18.61
N ARG A 526 -3.71 12.89 -18.93
CA ARG A 526 -4.21 12.27 -20.16
C ARG A 526 -4.93 10.97 -19.82
N PRO A 527 -5.91 10.53 -20.65
CA PRO A 527 -6.45 9.18 -20.52
C PRO A 527 -5.39 8.09 -20.59
N LEU A 528 -4.37 8.28 -21.43
CA LEU A 528 -3.18 7.42 -21.56
C LEU A 528 -2.31 7.30 -20.30
N ASP A 529 -2.49 8.18 -19.31
CA ASP A 529 -1.81 8.02 -18.03
C ASP A 529 -2.34 6.81 -17.24
N VAL A 530 -3.49 6.25 -17.66
CA VAL A 530 -4.00 4.95 -17.18
C VAL A 530 -3.52 3.85 -18.13
N GLU A 531 -2.44 3.18 -17.73
CA GLU A 531 -1.68 2.24 -18.56
C GLU A 531 -2.52 1.14 -19.25
N PHE A 532 -3.49 0.56 -18.54
CA PHE A 532 -4.31 -0.56 -19.03
C PHE A 532 -5.78 -0.17 -19.26
N LEU A 533 -6.04 1.08 -19.65
CA LEU A 533 -7.41 1.57 -19.86
C LEU A 533 -8.18 0.77 -20.92
N GLU A 534 -7.48 0.31 -21.97
CA GLU A 534 -8.07 -0.45 -23.07
C GLU A 534 -8.70 -1.78 -22.60
N GLU A 535 -8.18 -2.39 -21.52
CA GLU A 535 -8.73 -3.63 -20.94
C GLU A 535 -10.17 -3.46 -20.43
N VAL A 536 -10.57 -2.23 -20.08
CA VAL A 536 -11.90 -1.91 -19.53
C VAL A 536 -12.73 -1.01 -20.43
N ALA A 537 -12.17 -0.56 -21.55
CA ALA A 537 -12.85 0.34 -22.48
C ALA A 537 -14.06 -0.30 -23.17
N GLY A 538 -14.02 -1.62 -23.39
CA GLY A 538 -15.05 -2.38 -24.10
C GLY A 538 -14.93 -2.26 -25.63
N GLU A 539 -15.47 -3.25 -26.35
CA GLU A 539 -15.34 -3.34 -27.82
C GLU A 539 -15.98 -2.17 -28.57
N ASN A 540 -16.96 -1.50 -27.96
CA ASN A 540 -17.69 -0.37 -28.53
C ASN A 540 -17.16 1.00 -28.06
N TRP A 541 -15.90 1.06 -27.62
CA TRP A 541 -15.25 2.31 -27.26
C TRP A 541 -15.07 3.22 -28.48
N SER A 542 -15.44 4.49 -28.34
CA SER A 542 -15.30 5.52 -29.38
C SER A 542 -13.86 6.04 -29.57
N GLY A 543 -12.90 5.62 -28.73
CA GLY A 543 -11.57 6.21 -28.67
C GLY A 543 -11.52 7.56 -27.92
N SER A 544 -12.63 7.97 -27.31
CA SER A 544 -12.69 9.15 -26.43
C SER A 544 -13.09 8.74 -25.01
N CYS A 545 -12.72 9.57 -24.04
CA CYS A 545 -12.99 9.36 -22.63
C CYS A 545 -13.65 10.59 -22.03
N ILE A 546 -14.43 10.35 -20.99
CA ILE A 546 -14.85 11.35 -20.04
C ILE A 546 -13.85 11.37 -18.91
N VAL A 547 -13.37 12.56 -18.57
CA VAL A 547 -12.48 12.80 -17.45
C VAL A 547 -13.21 13.68 -16.44
N TYR A 548 -13.46 13.14 -15.25
CA TYR A 548 -14.10 13.87 -14.14
C TYR A 548 -13.04 14.24 -13.11
N ALA A 549 -12.82 15.55 -12.92
CA ALA A 549 -11.92 16.11 -11.91
C ALA A 549 -12.69 16.30 -10.60
N PHE A 550 -12.31 15.56 -9.57
CA PHE A 550 -13.05 15.42 -8.32
C PHE A 550 -13.13 16.73 -7.51
N ASN A 551 -11.99 17.36 -7.22
CA ASN A 551 -11.95 18.59 -6.41
C ASN A 551 -12.54 19.78 -7.18
N ALA A 552 -12.29 19.86 -8.48
CA ALA A 552 -12.88 20.88 -9.34
C ALA A 552 -14.39 20.67 -9.61
N GLY A 553 -14.88 19.43 -9.53
CA GLY A 553 -16.25 19.06 -9.89
C GLY A 553 -16.55 19.25 -11.38
N LEU A 554 -15.54 19.10 -12.23
CA LEU A 554 -15.62 19.40 -13.67
C LEU A 554 -15.58 18.13 -14.52
N LEU A 555 -16.45 18.09 -15.52
CA LEU A 555 -16.50 17.05 -16.54
C LEU A 555 -15.83 17.54 -17.82
N SER A 556 -15.00 16.71 -18.45
CA SER A 556 -14.38 17.03 -19.73
C SER A 556 -14.38 15.82 -20.65
N MET A 557 -14.82 16.01 -21.89
CA MET A 557 -14.61 15.02 -22.95
C MET A 557 -13.22 15.23 -23.55
N VAL A 558 -12.44 14.16 -23.57
CA VAL A 558 -11.04 14.17 -24.00
C VAL A 558 -10.85 12.98 -24.93
N SER A 559 -10.24 13.18 -26.10
CA SER A 559 -9.83 12.03 -26.93
C SER A 559 -8.80 11.19 -26.18
N HIS A 560 -8.58 9.93 -26.58
CA HIS A 560 -7.60 9.07 -25.92
C HIS A 560 -6.20 9.71 -25.78
N ARG A 561 -5.81 10.52 -26.77
CA ARG A 561 -4.54 11.26 -26.80
C ARG A 561 -4.62 12.71 -26.30
N GLY A 562 -5.81 13.17 -25.95
CA GLY A 562 -6.02 14.52 -25.45
C GLY A 562 -5.42 14.72 -24.06
N LYS A 563 -5.34 15.99 -23.64
CA LYS A 563 -4.70 16.40 -22.39
C LYS A 563 -5.54 17.47 -21.67
N LEU A 564 -5.50 17.43 -20.35
CA LEU A 564 -6.02 18.45 -19.45
C LEU A 564 -4.88 19.07 -18.66
N GLU A 565 -4.95 20.38 -18.41
CA GLU A 565 -3.99 21.08 -17.58
C GLU A 565 -4.42 21.04 -16.11
N THR A 566 -3.45 20.95 -15.21
CA THR A 566 -3.66 21.04 -13.78
C THR A 566 -2.55 21.84 -13.13
N SER A 567 -2.88 22.62 -12.11
CA SER A 567 -1.92 23.40 -11.34
C SER A 567 -2.18 23.19 -9.87
N LEU A 568 -1.13 22.81 -9.13
CA LEU A 568 -1.24 22.41 -7.73
C LEU A 568 -0.13 23.10 -6.93
N GLU A 569 -0.47 23.68 -5.79
CA GLU A 569 0.50 24.08 -4.76
C GLU A 569 1.03 22.85 -4.02
N THR A 570 2.21 22.93 -3.40
CA THR A 570 2.78 21.91 -2.52
C THR A 570 1.71 21.35 -1.57
N LEU A 571 1.65 20.02 -1.42
CA LEU A 571 0.66 19.28 -0.62
C LEU A 571 -0.79 19.38 -1.10
N GLN A 572 -1.04 19.92 -2.30
CA GLN A 572 -2.33 19.79 -2.97
C GLN A 572 -2.36 18.58 -3.91
N CYS A 573 -3.57 18.09 -4.15
CA CYS A 573 -3.82 17.01 -5.10
C CYS A 573 -5.13 17.24 -5.87
N GLU A 574 -5.27 16.55 -6.99
CA GLU A 574 -6.52 16.41 -7.75
C GLU A 574 -6.66 14.95 -8.19
N ILE A 575 -7.89 14.46 -8.27
CA ILE A 575 -8.19 13.09 -8.68
C ILE A 575 -9.07 13.11 -9.92
N TYR A 576 -8.68 12.32 -10.91
CA TYR A 576 -9.34 12.22 -12.19
C TYR A 576 -9.89 10.81 -12.35
N THR A 577 -11.22 10.70 -12.49
CA THR A 577 -11.83 9.46 -12.99
C THR A 577 -11.84 9.49 -14.50
N VAL A 578 -11.22 8.50 -15.14
CA VAL A 578 -11.11 8.37 -16.60
C VAL A 578 -12.07 7.27 -17.06
N SER A 579 -13.20 7.65 -17.65
CA SER A 579 -14.25 6.73 -18.08
C SER A 579 -14.34 6.65 -19.61
N PRO A 580 -14.08 5.49 -20.23
CA PRO A 580 -14.20 5.30 -21.68
C PRO A 580 -15.63 5.54 -22.19
N ILE A 581 -15.78 6.31 -23.27
CA ILE A 581 -17.09 6.57 -23.90
C ILE A 581 -17.42 5.42 -24.84
N ARG A 582 -18.45 4.67 -24.48
CA ARG A 582 -19.00 3.57 -25.30
C ARG A 582 -20.17 4.05 -26.13
N VAL A 583 -20.24 3.58 -27.37
CA VAL A 583 -21.33 3.90 -28.31
C VAL A 583 -22.33 2.76 -28.35
N PHE A 584 -23.61 3.06 -28.19
CA PHE A 584 -24.67 2.06 -28.20
C PHE A 584 -25.86 2.48 -29.06
N GLY A 585 -26.61 1.48 -29.54
CA GLY A 585 -27.90 1.67 -30.20
C GLY A 585 -27.89 2.74 -31.30
N HIS A 586 -28.80 3.72 -31.19
CA HIS A 586 -28.95 4.85 -32.11
C HIS A 586 -27.93 5.99 -31.82
N ASP A 587 -26.63 5.68 -31.77
CA ASP A 587 -25.55 6.66 -31.55
C ASP A 587 -25.57 7.33 -30.16
N VAL A 588 -26.01 6.59 -29.14
CA VAL A 588 -25.96 6.99 -27.74
C VAL A 588 -24.54 6.77 -27.23
N HIS A 589 -23.84 7.87 -26.94
CA HIS A 589 -22.53 7.88 -26.33
C HIS A 589 -22.69 7.96 -24.81
N PHE A 590 -22.19 6.95 -24.10
CA PHE A 590 -22.38 6.81 -22.67
C PHE A 590 -21.09 6.42 -21.95
N ALA A 591 -20.85 7.03 -20.79
CA ALA A 591 -19.70 6.69 -19.94
C ALA A 591 -20.10 6.78 -18.45
N PRO A 592 -20.09 5.68 -17.68
CA PRO A 592 -20.39 5.74 -16.25
C PRO A 592 -19.22 6.35 -15.48
N ILE A 593 -19.48 7.31 -14.59
CA ILE A 593 -18.43 7.97 -13.78
C ILE A 593 -18.38 7.36 -12.39
N GLY A 594 -19.54 7.08 -11.79
CA GLY A 594 -19.65 6.48 -10.45
C GLY A 594 -20.10 7.48 -9.38
N LEU A 595 -19.65 7.32 -8.14
CA LEU A 595 -20.06 8.20 -7.03
C LEU A 595 -19.24 9.50 -7.04
N LEU A 596 -19.85 10.60 -7.46
CA LEU A 596 -19.17 11.87 -7.72
C LEU A 596 -18.54 12.52 -6.47
N ASP A 597 -18.99 12.09 -5.29
CA ASP A 597 -18.56 12.60 -3.99
C ASP A 597 -17.51 11.69 -3.31
N MET A 598 -17.05 10.63 -3.99
CA MET A 598 -15.99 9.72 -3.54
C MET A 598 -14.70 9.96 -4.33
N TYR A 599 -13.55 9.88 -3.66
CA TYR A 599 -12.24 10.07 -4.30
C TYR A 599 -12.03 9.13 -5.49
N ASN A 600 -12.26 7.82 -5.28
CA ASN A 600 -12.27 6.84 -6.37
C ASN A 600 -13.71 6.65 -6.88
N SER A 601 -14.22 7.65 -7.59
CA SER A 601 -15.60 7.68 -8.09
C SER A 601 -15.97 6.43 -8.87
N GLY A 602 -15.12 6.08 -9.85
CA GLY A 602 -15.32 4.94 -10.75
C GLY A 602 -15.22 3.56 -10.08
N GLY A 603 -14.67 3.47 -8.88
CA GLY A 603 -14.67 2.24 -8.08
C GLY A 603 -16.08 1.81 -7.64
N ALA A 604 -17.08 2.68 -7.79
CA ALA A 604 -18.49 2.38 -7.57
C ALA A 604 -19.18 1.71 -8.77
N VAL A 605 -18.57 1.69 -9.96
CA VAL A 605 -19.19 1.11 -11.16
C VAL A 605 -18.76 -0.35 -11.29
N GLU A 606 -19.71 -1.28 -11.16
CA GLU A 606 -19.45 -2.73 -11.16
C GLU A 606 -19.67 -3.38 -12.52
N ALA A 607 -20.73 -2.96 -13.23
CA ALA A 607 -21.08 -3.49 -14.55
C ALA A 607 -21.76 -2.42 -15.42
N LEU A 608 -21.64 -2.60 -16.74
CA LEU A 608 -22.27 -1.78 -17.77
C LEU A 608 -22.72 -2.70 -18.90
N ASP A 609 -24.01 -2.66 -19.19
CA ASP A 609 -24.66 -3.48 -20.23
C ASP A 609 -25.69 -2.62 -20.98
N CYS A 610 -26.23 -3.15 -22.08
CA CYS A 610 -27.32 -2.52 -22.81
C CYS A 610 -28.35 -3.56 -23.26
N ASN A 611 -29.60 -3.12 -23.38
CA ASN A 611 -30.65 -3.92 -23.98
C ASN A 611 -31.34 -3.14 -25.10
N MET A 612 -31.53 -3.79 -26.25
CA MET A 612 -32.29 -3.27 -27.38
C MET A 612 -33.59 -4.05 -27.50
N ASP A 613 -34.71 -3.40 -27.17
CA ASP A 613 -36.03 -3.85 -27.60
C ASP A 613 -36.47 -3.05 -28.82
N VAL A 614 -37.39 -3.59 -29.63
CA VAL A 614 -37.85 -3.03 -30.91
C VAL A 614 -38.40 -1.59 -30.77
N SER A 615 -38.74 -1.16 -29.55
CA SER A 615 -39.31 0.17 -29.26
C SER A 615 -38.48 1.05 -28.31
N GLN A 616 -37.50 0.51 -27.59
CA GLN A 616 -36.75 1.23 -26.54
C GLN A 616 -35.31 0.72 -26.43
N PHE A 617 -34.38 1.67 -26.27
CA PHE A 617 -32.97 1.37 -25.99
C PHE A 617 -32.68 1.66 -24.52
N ILE A 618 -32.05 0.72 -23.82
CA ILE A 618 -31.79 0.81 -22.38
C ILE A 618 -30.29 0.61 -22.13
N VAL A 619 -29.65 1.54 -21.43
CA VAL A 619 -28.31 1.34 -20.85
C VAL A 619 -28.49 0.94 -19.38
N LYS A 620 -27.85 -0.15 -18.97
CA LYS A 620 -27.89 -0.66 -17.60
C LYS A 620 -26.53 -0.51 -16.94
N VAL A 621 -26.50 0.06 -15.75
CA VAL A 621 -25.30 0.21 -14.93
C VAL A 621 -25.55 -0.43 -13.58
N GLN A 622 -24.64 -1.29 -13.15
CA GLN A 622 -24.62 -1.78 -11.79
C GLN A 622 -23.71 -0.87 -10.96
N GLY A 623 -24.27 -0.17 -9.99
CA GLY A 623 -23.58 0.82 -9.16
C GLY A 623 -23.61 0.44 -7.69
N ARG A 624 -22.46 0.48 -7.01
CA ARG A 624 -22.33 0.19 -5.58
C ARG A 624 -22.15 1.47 -4.77
N GLY A 625 -22.98 1.62 -3.74
CA GLY A 625 -22.86 2.71 -2.77
C GLY A 625 -24.11 3.59 -2.69
N CYS A 626 -23.95 4.82 -2.19
CA CYS A 626 -25.03 5.80 -2.05
C CYS A 626 -24.52 7.21 -2.30
N GLY A 627 -25.43 8.16 -2.59
CA GLY A 627 -25.09 9.56 -2.86
C GLY A 627 -25.29 9.93 -4.33
N ARG A 628 -24.58 10.94 -4.81
CA ARG A 628 -24.66 11.40 -6.21
C ARG A 628 -23.92 10.42 -7.11
N PHE A 629 -24.65 9.63 -7.88
CA PHE A 629 -24.10 8.80 -8.94
C PHE A 629 -24.16 9.55 -10.27
N GLY A 630 -23.01 9.64 -10.94
CA GLY A 630 -22.84 10.36 -12.19
C GLY A 630 -22.54 9.44 -13.37
N ALA A 631 -23.01 9.86 -14.53
CA ALA A 631 -22.65 9.32 -15.84
C ALA A 631 -22.64 10.43 -16.88
N TYR A 632 -21.95 10.23 -17.98
CA TYR A 632 -22.06 11.05 -19.17
C TYR A 632 -23.02 10.41 -20.16
N SER A 633 -23.83 11.24 -20.82
CA SER A 633 -24.65 10.85 -21.96
C SER A 633 -24.75 12.00 -22.95
N ASN A 634 -24.53 11.75 -24.25
CA ASN A 634 -24.73 12.79 -25.28
C ASN A 634 -26.20 13.15 -25.52
N VAL A 635 -27.11 12.23 -25.21
CA VAL A 635 -28.57 12.41 -25.34
C VAL A 635 -29.20 12.36 -23.95
N ARG A 636 -30.21 13.19 -23.69
CA ARG A 636 -30.98 13.13 -22.45
C ARG A 636 -31.84 11.85 -22.42
N PRO A 637 -31.72 10.96 -21.40
CA PRO A 637 -32.65 9.85 -21.24
C PRO A 637 -34.08 10.33 -21.04
N LYS A 638 -35.08 9.52 -21.43
CA LYS A 638 -36.50 9.81 -21.18
C LYS A 638 -36.85 9.63 -19.70
N ARG A 639 -36.29 8.59 -19.07
CA ARG A 639 -36.46 8.28 -17.64
C ARG A 639 -35.29 7.46 -17.11
N CYS A 640 -35.12 7.49 -15.79
CA CYS A 640 -34.19 6.65 -15.06
C CYS A 640 -34.95 5.72 -14.12
N VAL A 641 -34.51 4.48 -14.00
CA VAL A 641 -35.06 3.50 -13.07
C VAL A 641 -33.92 2.98 -12.18
N VAL A 642 -34.11 2.98 -10.86
CA VAL A 642 -33.18 2.38 -9.88
C VAL A 642 -33.92 1.27 -9.15
N ASP A 643 -33.40 0.04 -9.19
CA ASP A 643 -34.00 -1.15 -8.56
C ASP A 643 -35.50 -1.31 -8.89
N MET A 644 -35.84 -1.20 -10.18
CA MET A 644 -37.20 -1.26 -10.73
C MET A 644 -38.14 -0.09 -10.34
N LYS A 645 -37.63 0.95 -9.69
CA LYS A 645 -38.40 2.17 -9.34
C LYS A 645 -37.93 3.36 -10.16
N GLU A 646 -38.87 4.08 -10.77
CA GLU A 646 -38.55 5.31 -11.50
C GLU A 646 -38.07 6.40 -10.52
N GLU A 647 -36.93 7.00 -10.82
CA GLU A 647 -36.27 8.00 -9.98
C GLU A 647 -36.02 9.31 -10.75
N GLU A 648 -36.07 10.42 -10.04
CA GLU A 648 -35.70 11.72 -10.61
C GLU A 648 -34.19 11.80 -10.88
N PHE A 649 -33.83 12.39 -12.01
CA PHE A 649 -32.44 12.62 -12.40
C PHE A 649 -32.24 14.04 -12.93
N SER A 650 -31.04 14.57 -12.78
CA SER A 650 -30.61 15.80 -13.44
C SER A 650 -29.80 15.49 -14.69
N TYR A 651 -29.92 16.33 -15.70
CA TYR A 651 -29.14 16.27 -16.93
C TYR A 651 -28.71 17.67 -17.34
N ASN A 652 -27.42 17.88 -17.47
CA ASN A 652 -26.86 19.13 -18.00
C ASN A 652 -26.61 18.97 -19.51
N PRO A 653 -27.33 19.71 -20.38
CA PRO A 653 -27.14 19.60 -21.83
C PRO A 653 -25.82 20.20 -22.34
N GLU A 654 -25.11 21.02 -21.55
CA GLU A 654 -23.86 21.65 -21.97
C GLU A 654 -22.67 20.68 -21.91
N ASP A 655 -22.57 19.89 -20.85
CA ASP A 655 -21.48 18.93 -20.64
C ASP A 655 -21.92 17.46 -20.76
N GLY A 656 -23.23 17.19 -20.85
CA GLY A 656 -23.81 15.84 -20.88
C GLY A 656 -23.80 15.11 -19.55
N LEU A 657 -23.52 15.80 -18.43
CA LEU A 657 -23.52 15.20 -17.10
C LEU A 657 -24.94 14.84 -16.68
N LEU A 658 -25.13 13.55 -16.47
CA LEU A 658 -26.30 12.99 -15.84
C LEU A 658 -25.98 12.70 -14.37
N THR A 659 -26.91 12.99 -13.47
CA THR A 659 -26.77 12.64 -12.04
C THR A 659 -28.07 12.11 -11.46
N ILE A 660 -27.96 11.05 -10.66
CA ILE A 660 -29.05 10.45 -9.89
C ILE A 660 -28.61 10.34 -8.43
N LYS A 661 -29.57 10.42 -7.52
CA LYS A 661 -29.32 10.14 -6.11
C LYS A 661 -29.61 8.67 -5.81
N LEU A 662 -28.60 7.95 -5.35
CA LEU A 662 -28.75 6.59 -4.82
C LEU A 662 -28.95 6.65 -3.30
N ASP A 663 -30.06 6.09 -2.81
CA ASP A 663 -30.34 5.99 -1.39
C ASP A 663 -29.71 4.71 -0.78
N GLY A 664 -29.92 4.46 0.52
CA GLY A 664 -29.58 3.19 1.20
C GLY A 664 -28.17 3.08 1.80
N GLU A 665 -27.80 1.87 2.25
CA GLU A 665 -26.60 1.62 3.07
C GLU A 665 -25.34 1.25 2.27
N GLY A 666 -25.35 1.47 0.95
CA GLY A 666 -24.17 1.27 0.11
C GLY A 666 -24.04 -0.11 -0.55
N ASN A 667 -25.16 -0.81 -0.76
CA ASN A 667 -25.22 -2.04 -1.55
C ASN A 667 -25.15 -1.74 -3.06
N SER A 668 -24.94 -2.79 -3.85
CA SER A 668 -25.07 -2.74 -5.31
C SER A 668 -26.53 -2.52 -5.72
N ARG A 669 -26.73 -1.72 -6.78
CA ARG A 669 -28.03 -1.33 -7.32
C ARG A 669 -28.02 -1.38 -8.84
N ASP A 670 -29.16 -1.75 -9.41
CA ASP A 670 -29.37 -1.74 -10.85
C ASP A 670 -29.94 -0.37 -11.28
N ILE A 671 -29.22 0.32 -12.16
CA ILE A 671 -29.57 1.64 -12.68
C ILE A 671 -29.83 1.51 -14.18
N GLU A 672 -31.04 1.84 -14.64
CA GLU A 672 -31.42 1.77 -16.04
C GLU A 672 -31.76 3.15 -16.61
N PHE A 673 -31.13 3.48 -17.73
CA PHE A 673 -31.37 4.69 -18.53
C PHE A 673 -32.15 4.33 -19.77
N VAL A 674 -33.39 4.83 -19.89
CA VAL A 674 -34.29 4.50 -21.00
C VAL A 674 -34.31 5.66 -22.01
N TYR A 675 -33.99 5.36 -23.28
CA TYR A 675 -33.88 6.34 -24.36
C TYR A 675 -35.04 6.34 -25.35
#